data_AF-W8R0W8-F1
#
_entry.id   AF-W8R0W8-F1
#
_cell.length_a   1.000
_cell.length_b   1.000
_cell.length_c   1.000
_cell.angle_alpha   90.00
_cell.angle_beta   90.00
_cell.angle_gamma   90.00
#
_symmetry.space_group_name_H-M   'P 1'
#
loop_
_entity.id
_entity.type
_entity.pdbx_description
1 polymer ?
#
loop_
_entity_poly.entity_id
_entity_poly.type
_entity_poly.pdbx_seq_one_letter_code
_entity_poly.pdbx_strand_id
1 'polypeptide(L)'
;MSLRAVSNVPRTVLGAVVLTAMFGFTAPSQKAHAAASNTSTVQTIATAKVNDFTSPQWHKGIWRQSAGFSIPATAASKAAFKKGAQVRLANGQIRTVKVVYFSGAHMSVMLSGTTLDAATTGYPRTVAALGSAPVSTTPPATSTPTPGTTTHSSPINHYTNNDWLNGVWRKSAGFSIPLTTTNRSVFKPGASVKLANGQTRAITAVYISGNNISVMLSGGALSGTLGYPNKLFSATSTAAPKPPPTPPSLPSEPAVTPPVNQTPAQTVAMNAFNGGDFVNGVYNTSKFNGLSVKATAENKAAFHKGAKIRFADGQVRTIKLIYHSGGNMTVMVDGGTLNGKAVGYPRTISVSSTGFTAQTPNAGSQAPANGGAPANPINLVGINLAGAEFGADVALPGTYLKQYIYPGEADFKRYAERNLKLVRLPFRWERIQPRLNGELNRAELARLLTTLNHAKKYNMQVILDMHNYYRYYGKMIGSNHVPVSAFADAWRRIAQQVANHPAIYGYGLMNEPHTTNGKWPAAALAAAKSIRSIDSQHWVIIAGDRWSSAFHWPSYNTRLVSDPWMRDAKNNLMFEAHLYFDKDYSGYYSNRNEVYDPMIGVVRAKPFVEWLSKYRLRGFIGEHGAPDFSPSAVAATDNLLRYLGQHCIPSTYWAAGPWWNDYALSLDVKNGKPRPQLPVLQKHAANKACGAVGPL
;
A
#
# COMPACT_ATOMS: atom_id res chain seq x y z
N MET A 1 -28.08 46.08 -18.12
CA MET A 1 -27.74 47.29 -18.91
C MET A 1 -26.35 47.12 -19.49
N SER A 2 -26.11 47.71 -20.65
CA SER A 2 -25.28 47.23 -21.76
C SER A 2 -24.03 48.09 -22.00
N LEU A 3 -23.22 47.68 -23.00
CA LEU A 3 -22.21 48.42 -23.80
C LEU A 3 -20.75 48.35 -23.28
N ARG A 4 -19.69 48.16 -24.09
CA ARG A 4 -19.52 47.93 -25.54
C ARG A 4 -18.07 47.48 -25.83
N ALA A 5 -17.90 46.74 -26.92
CA ALA A 5 -16.64 46.28 -27.50
C ALA A 5 -15.98 47.34 -28.43
N VAL A 6 -14.68 47.17 -28.73
CA VAL A 6 -14.06 47.65 -29.97
C VAL A 6 -13.07 46.61 -30.50
N SER A 7 -13.33 46.17 -31.73
CA SER A 7 -12.49 45.34 -32.61
C SER A 7 -11.78 46.22 -33.63
N ASN A 8 -10.64 45.78 -34.20
CA ASN A 8 -10.29 46.14 -35.58
C ASN A 8 -9.34 45.11 -36.22
N VAL A 9 -9.71 44.71 -37.44
CA VAL A 9 -8.97 43.96 -38.47
C VAL A 9 -9.24 44.71 -39.79
N PRO A 10 -8.36 44.60 -40.80
CA PRO A 10 -8.86 44.57 -42.17
C PRO A 10 -8.39 43.35 -42.98
N ARG A 11 -9.33 42.91 -43.84
CA ARG A 11 -9.29 41.98 -45.00
C ARG A 11 -8.44 42.60 -46.14
N THR A 12 -8.03 42.01 -47.27
CA THR A 12 -8.44 40.92 -48.20
C THR A 12 -7.31 40.87 -49.29
N VAL A 13 -7.05 39.85 -50.12
CA VAL A 13 -7.74 39.41 -51.37
C VAL A 13 -7.02 38.16 -51.94
N LEU A 14 -7.79 37.30 -52.61
CA LEU A 14 -7.49 36.07 -53.35
C LEU A 14 -6.55 36.19 -54.57
N GLY A 15 -5.96 35.05 -54.98
CA GLY A 15 -5.62 34.77 -56.39
C GLY A 15 -4.92 33.42 -56.56
N ALA A 16 -5.55 32.48 -57.29
CA ALA A 16 -5.00 31.16 -57.65
C ALA A 16 -5.10 30.97 -59.18
N VAL A 17 -4.03 30.53 -59.84
CA VAL A 17 -4.06 29.83 -61.15
C VAL A 17 -2.84 28.89 -61.26
N VAL A 18 -3.07 27.74 -61.88
CA VAL A 18 -2.22 26.58 -62.16
C VAL A 18 -1.64 26.65 -63.59
N LEU A 19 -0.43 26.13 -63.89
CA LEU A 19 -0.09 25.12 -64.94
C LEU A 19 1.45 25.04 -65.23
N THR A 20 1.83 23.95 -65.92
CA THR A 20 3.06 23.14 -65.95
C THR A 20 4.12 23.46 -67.05
N ALA A 21 5.39 23.12 -66.72
CA ALA A 21 6.41 22.32 -67.47
C ALA A 21 7.26 22.86 -68.68
N MET A 22 8.59 22.65 -68.55
CA MET A 22 9.57 22.01 -69.49
C MET A 22 10.85 22.79 -69.97
N PHE A 23 11.96 22.01 -70.04
CA PHE A 23 13.31 22.19 -70.64
C PHE A 23 14.27 23.22 -69.98
N GLY A 24 15.56 23.00 -69.68
CA GLY A 24 16.55 21.96 -69.97
C GLY A 24 17.78 22.56 -70.69
N PHE A 25 18.92 22.80 -70.02
CA PHE A 25 20.27 22.96 -70.64
C PHE A 25 21.41 22.92 -69.59
N THR A 26 22.60 22.53 -70.05
CA THR A 26 23.77 21.99 -69.33
C THR A 26 24.99 22.94 -69.21
N ALA A 27 25.92 22.57 -68.29
CA ALA A 27 27.36 22.92 -68.13
C ALA A 27 27.71 23.97 -67.03
N PRO A 28 28.92 23.99 -66.41
CA PRO A 28 30.14 23.20 -66.65
C PRO A 28 30.74 22.48 -65.40
N SER A 29 31.76 21.68 -65.65
CA SER A 29 32.60 20.94 -64.71
C SER A 29 33.54 21.84 -63.89
N GLN A 30 33.32 21.91 -62.59
CA GLN A 30 34.32 22.37 -61.61
C GLN A 30 34.47 21.33 -60.50
N LYS A 31 35.72 20.93 -60.22
CA LYS A 31 36.10 20.06 -59.10
C LYS A 31 35.81 20.79 -57.78
N ALA A 32 34.65 20.55 -57.19
CA ALA A 32 34.35 20.90 -55.81
C ALA A 32 34.70 19.70 -54.92
N HIS A 33 35.42 19.96 -53.83
CA HIS A 33 35.68 18.98 -52.78
C HIS A 33 34.37 18.34 -52.35
N ALA A 34 34.32 17.01 -52.35
CA ALA A 34 33.20 16.25 -51.80
C ALA A 34 33.10 16.54 -50.29
N ALA A 35 32.34 17.57 -49.92
CA ALA A 35 31.76 17.68 -48.60
C ALA A 35 30.87 16.45 -48.44
N ALA A 36 31.27 15.54 -47.54
CA ALA A 36 30.47 14.37 -47.20
C ALA A 36 29.08 14.86 -46.78
N SER A 37 28.10 14.65 -47.66
CA SER A 37 26.70 14.76 -47.29
C SER A 37 26.44 13.65 -46.29
N ASN A 38 26.38 14.01 -45.00
CA ASN A 38 25.86 13.13 -43.96
C ASN A 38 24.39 12.88 -44.28
N THR A 39 24.11 11.88 -45.12
CA THR A 39 22.81 11.25 -45.20
C THR A 39 22.59 10.55 -43.87
N SER A 40 22.04 11.28 -42.91
CA SER A 40 21.54 10.69 -41.67
C SER A 40 20.39 9.75 -42.06
N THR A 41 20.71 8.48 -42.26
CA THR A 41 19.71 7.44 -42.49
C THR A 41 18.79 7.40 -41.29
N VAL A 42 17.56 7.89 -41.47
CA VAL A 42 16.51 7.89 -40.45
C VAL A 42 16.07 6.44 -40.22
N GLN A 43 16.63 5.81 -39.20
CA GLN A 43 16.35 4.42 -38.85
C GLN A 43 15.22 4.32 -37.83
N THR A 44 14.50 3.20 -37.85
CA THR A 44 13.50 2.89 -36.83
C THR A 44 14.20 2.53 -35.52
N ILE A 45 13.98 3.34 -34.49
CA ILE A 45 14.58 3.15 -33.16
C ILE A 45 13.66 2.41 -32.18
N ALA A 46 12.35 2.39 -32.46
CA ALA A 46 11.41 1.54 -31.72
C ALA A 46 10.13 1.32 -32.53
N THR A 47 9.54 0.14 -32.40
CA THR A 47 8.21 -0.18 -32.95
C THR A 47 7.25 -0.52 -31.83
N ALA A 48 5.99 -0.11 -31.96
CA ALA A 48 4.93 -0.47 -31.02
C ALA A 48 3.66 -0.87 -31.76
N LYS A 49 2.99 -1.94 -31.30
CA LYS A 49 1.65 -2.31 -31.76
C LYS A 49 0.63 -1.34 -31.18
N VAL A 50 -0.27 -0.82 -32.01
CA VAL A 50 -1.40 -0.01 -31.55
C VAL A 50 -2.28 -0.86 -30.61
N ASN A 51 -2.84 -0.29 -29.56
CA ASN A 51 -3.69 -1.03 -28.61
C ASN A 51 -5.05 -1.41 -29.23
N ASP A 52 -5.58 -2.59 -28.88
CA ASP A 52 -6.84 -3.12 -29.41
C ASP A 52 -8.05 -2.70 -28.55
N PHE A 53 -8.43 -1.43 -28.57
CA PHE A 53 -9.65 -0.99 -27.90
C PHE A 53 -10.47 0.01 -28.72
N THR A 54 -11.79 -0.05 -28.56
CA THR A 54 -12.76 0.83 -29.21
C THR A 54 -13.73 1.37 -28.14
N SER A 55 -14.06 2.65 -28.23
CA SER A 55 -14.98 3.37 -27.33
C SER A 55 -15.62 4.56 -28.10
N PRO A 56 -16.49 5.38 -27.46
CA PRO A 56 -17.00 6.60 -28.10
C PRO A 56 -15.90 7.58 -28.55
N GLN A 57 -14.71 7.51 -27.94
CA GLN A 57 -13.59 8.39 -28.25
C GLN A 57 -12.44 7.69 -29.00
N TRP A 58 -12.42 6.36 -29.00
CA TRP A 58 -11.37 5.54 -29.61
C TRP A 58 -11.91 4.56 -30.64
N HIS A 59 -11.19 4.29 -31.71
CA HIS A 59 -11.51 3.23 -32.66
C HIS A 59 -10.25 2.45 -33.00
N LYS A 60 -10.20 1.17 -32.62
CA LYS A 60 -9.01 0.31 -32.81
C LYS A 60 -7.71 0.98 -32.33
N GLY A 61 -7.77 1.64 -31.17
CA GLY A 61 -6.65 2.38 -30.59
C GLY A 61 -6.31 3.71 -31.26
N ILE A 62 -7.10 4.19 -32.23
CA ILE A 62 -6.99 5.53 -32.83
C ILE A 62 -7.97 6.50 -32.17
N TRP A 63 -7.51 7.71 -31.88
CA TRP A 63 -8.34 8.77 -31.30
C TRP A 63 -9.25 9.40 -32.35
N ARG A 64 -10.56 9.46 -32.07
CA ARG A 64 -11.56 9.89 -33.06
C ARG A 64 -11.56 11.41 -33.31
N GLN A 65 -11.13 12.23 -32.35
CA GLN A 65 -11.29 13.69 -32.42
C GLN A 65 -10.05 14.44 -32.95
N SER A 66 -8.89 13.78 -33.03
CA SER A 66 -7.65 14.39 -33.55
C SER A 66 -6.61 13.32 -33.91
N ALA A 67 -5.48 13.73 -34.50
CA ALA A 67 -4.41 12.81 -34.88
C ALA A 67 -3.76 12.16 -33.65
N GLY A 68 -4.21 10.97 -33.26
CA GLY A 68 -3.65 10.29 -32.09
C GLY A 68 -3.86 8.79 -32.13
N PHE A 69 -2.93 8.06 -31.55
CA PHE A 69 -3.03 6.61 -31.38
C PHE A 69 -2.56 6.21 -29.99
N SER A 70 -3.00 5.04 -29.53
CA SER A 70 -2.63 4.46 -28.25
C SER A 70 -1.70 3.27 -28.44
N ILE A 71 -0.59 3.23 -27.70
CA ILE A 71 0.36 2.10 -27.64
C ILE A 71 0.62 1.69 -26.18
N PRO A 72 1.15 0.49 -25.92
CA PRO A 72 1.58 0.12 -24.57
C PRO A 72 2.66 1.08 -24.05
N ALA A 73 2.53 1.54 -22.80
CA ALA A 73 3.44 2.48 -22.15
C ALA A 73 4.73 1.81 -21.63
N THR A 74 5.35 0.98 -22.48
CA THR A 74 6.63 0.31 -22.17
C THR A 74 7.76 1.32 -22.04
N ALA A 75 8.88 0.93 -21.42
CA ALA A 75 10.06 1.79 -21.34
C ALA A 75 10.58 2.19 -22.74
N ALA A 76 10.54 1.29 -23.72
CA ALA A 76 10.91 1.56 -25.10
C ALA A 76 9.95 2.56 -25.76
N SER A 77 8.64 2.37 -25.58
CA SER A 77 7.64 3.31 -26.10
C SER A 77 7.79 4.72 -25.50
N LYS A 78 8.05 4.80 -24.18
CA LYS A 78 8.27 6.07 -23.46
C LYS A 78 9.53 6.80 -23.90
N ALA A 79 10.61 6.07 -24.16
CA ALA A 79 11.88 6.64 -24.61
C ALA A 79 11.81 7.14 -26.06
N ALA A 80 11.13 6.39 -26.93
CA ALA A 80 11.14 6.63 -28.37
C ALA A 80 9.99 7.52 -28.87
N PHE A 81 8.78 7.41 -28.31
CA PHE A 81 7.60 8.18 -28.74
C PHE A 81 7.38 9.41 -27.85
N LYS A 82 8.39 10.25 -27.73
CA LYS A 82 8.38 11.49 -26.92
C LYS A 82 8.02 12.72 -27.76
N LYS A 83 7.61 13.82 -27.13
CA LYS A 83 7.34 15.11 -27.80
C LYS A 83 8.52 15.50 -28.71
N GLY A 84 8.23 15.81 -29.96
CA GLY A 84 9.23 16.15 -30.99
C GLY A 84 9.75 14.95 -31.78
N ALA A 85 9.48 13.71 -31.38
CA ALA A 85 9.89 12.54 -32.15
C ALA A 85 9.12 12.41 -33.47
N GLN A 86 9.77 11.85 -34.49
CA GLN A 86 9.14 11.48 -35.76
C GLN A 86 8.61 10.06 -35.68
N VAL A 87 7.37 9.86 -36.08
CA VAL A 87 6.68 8.56 -36.06
C VAL A 87 6.21 8.22 -37.46
N ARG A 88 6.63 7.06 -37.97
CA ARG A 88 6.11 6.43 -39.18
C ARG A 88 4.90 5.59 -38.83
N LEU A 89 3.77 5.93 -39.44
CA LEU A 89 2.50 5.21 -39.34
C LEU A 89 2.48 4.01 -40.28
N ALA A 90 1.52 3.10 -40.07
CA ALA A 90 1.38 1.88 -40.88
C ALA A 90 1.05 2.14 -42.36
N ASN A 91 0.47 3.30 -42.67
CA ASN A 91 0.22 3.76 -44.06
C ASN A 91 1.43 4.48 -44.69
N GLY A 92 2.60 4.46 -44.03
CA GLY A 92 3.84 5.07 -44.51
C GLY A 92 3.99 6.55 -44.16
N GLN A 93 2.95 7.25 -43.69
CA GLN A 93 3.06 8.66 -43.31
C GLN A 93 3.99 8.86 -42.12
N ILE A 94 4.84 9.89 -42.19
CA ILE A 94 5.69 10.29 -41.07
C ILE A 94 5.11 11.58 -40.46
N ARG A 95 4.89 11.57 -39.15
CA ARG A 95 4.31 12.69 -38.41
C ARG A 95 5.06 12.96 -37.11
N THR A 96 5.00 14.19 -36.62
CA THR A 96 5.71 14.61 -35.41
C THR A 96 4.82 14.48 -34.19
N VAL A 97 5.34 13.93 -33.09
CA VAL A 97 4.66 13.87 -31.80
C VAL A 97 4.54 15.26 -31.18
N LYS A 98 3.31 15.72 -30.94
CA LYS A 98 3.02 17.01 -30.31
C LYS A 98 2.92 16.90 -28.80
N VAL A 99 2.28 15.86 -28.31
CA VAL A 99 2.08 15.62 -26.88
C VAL A 99 1.83 14.14 -26.62
N VAL A 100 2.18 13.70 -25.42
CA VAL A 100 1.99 12.32 -24.95
C VAL A 100 1.21 12.36 -23.65
N TYR A 101 0.18 11.52 -23.55
CA TYR A 101 -0.60 11.34 -22.33
C TYR A 101 -0.45 9.90 -21.82
N PHE A 102 -0.45 9.72 -20.50
CA PHE A 102 -0.33 8.41 -19.86
C PHE A 102 -1.64 8.00 -19.20
N SER A 103 -2.04 6.75 -19.40
CA SER A 103 -3.20 6.15 -18.73
C SER A 103 -2.86 4.70 -18.35
N GLY A 104 -2.40 4.52 -17.10
CA GLY A 104 -1.99 3.21 -16.58
C GLY A 104 -0.91 2.54 -17.45
N ALA A 105 -1.25 1.37 -18.01
CA ALA A 105 -0.37 0.58 -18.88
C ALA A 105 -0.28 1.08 -20.34
N HIS A 106 -1.04 2.12 -20.71
CA HIS A 106 -1.12 2.65 -22.07
C HIS A 106 -0.64 4.10 -22.15
N MET A 107 -0.12 4.50 -23.31
CA MET A 107 0.22 5.89 -23.62
C MET A 107 -0.43 6.31 -24.93
N SER A 108 -1.01 7.50 -24.92
CA SER A 108 -1.62 8.14 -26.09
C SER A 108 -0.62 9.11 -26.70
N VAL A 109 -0.28 8.88 -27.96
CA VAL A 109 0.68 9.69 -28.72
C VAL A 109 -0.10 10.56 -29.69
N MET A 110 -0.12 11.87 -29.44
CA MET A 110 -0.82 12.83 -30.30
C MET A 110 0.17 13.42 -31.30
N LEU A 111 -0.22 13.43 -32.57
CA LEU A 111 0.61 13.80 -33.71
C LEU A 111 0.17 15.15 -34.31
N SER A 112 1.05 15.73 -35.13
CA SER A 112 0.69 16.83 -36.02
C SER A 112 -0.26 16.37 -37.15
N GLY A 113 -1.15 17.26 -37.59
CA GLY A 113 -2.01 17.05 -38.77
C GLY A 113 -3.43 16.57 -38.43
N THR A 114 -4.14 16.09 -39.45
CA THR A 114 -5.55 15.68 -39.38
C THR A 114 -5.75 14.33 -38.70
N THR A 115 -6.98 14.02 -38.30
CA THR A 115 -7.38 12.74 -37.71
C THR A 115 -6.84 11.53 -38.48
N LEU A 116 -6.49 10.46 -37.76
CA LEU A 116 -6.00 9.23 -38.37
C LEU A 116 -7.18 8.32 -38.72
N ASP A 117 -7.05 7.57 -39.80
CA ASP A 117 -8.01 6.54 -40.16
C ASP A 117 -7.67 5.21 -39.45
N ALA A 118 -8.61 4.73 -38.66
CA ALA A 118 -8.47 3.49 -37.89
C ALA A 118 -8.37 2.23 -38.75
N ALA A 119 -8.91 2.23 -39.98
CA ALA A 119 -8.81 1.08 -40.88
C ALA A 119 -7.37 0.89 -41.39
N THR A 120 -6.67 2.00 -41.68
CA THR A 120 -5.31 1.98 -42.24
C THR A 120 -4.21 2.07 -41.19
N THR A 121 -4.49 2.60 -39.99
CA THR A 121 -3.46 2.84 -38.96
C THR A 121 -3.75 2.23 -37.59
N GLY A 122 -4.99 1.81 -37.31
CA GLY A 122 -5.38 1.21 -36.03
C GLY A 122 -4.94 -0.24 -35.86
N TYR A 123 -5.27 -0.82 -34.70
CA TYR A 123 -5.02 -2.25 -34.42
C TYR A 123 -5.51 -3.16 -35.56
N PRO A 124 -4.75 -4.19 -35.97
CA PRO A 124 -3.54 -4.75 -35.34
C PRO A 124 -2.21 -4.14 -35.81
N ARG A 125 -2.23 -2.98 -36.47
CA ARG A 125 -1.03 -2.38 -37.08
C ARG A 125 -0.03 -1.87 -36.04
N THR A 126 1.20 -1.64 -36.52
CA THR A 126 2.32 -1.12 -35.74
C THR A 126 2.71 0.27 -36.22
N VAL A 127 3.28 1.06 -35.31
CA VAL A 127 3.90 2.36 -35.58
C VAL A 127 5.38 2.31 -35.22
N ALA A 128 6.20 3.14 -35.88
CA ALA A 128 7.64 3.16 -35.70
C ALA A 128 8.15 4.56 -35.36
N ALA A 129 8.85 4.71 -34.23
CA ALA A 129 9.60 5.93 -33.90
C ALA A 129 10.95 5.92 -34.61
N LEU A 130 11.39 7.09 -35.07
CA LEU A 130 12.56 7.25 -35.94
C LEU A 130 13.70 8.04 -35.27
N GLY A 131 14.96 7.67 -35.53
CA GLY A 131 16.19 8.32 -35.00
C GLY A 131 17.47 7.98 -35.80
N SER A 132 18.63 8.47 -35.36
CA SER A 132 19.95 8.35 -36.03
C SER A 132 20.90 7.37 -35.30
N ALA A 133 21.75 6.63 -36.03
CA ALA A 133 22.56 5.50 -35.52
C ALA A 133 24.08 5.77 -35.41
N PRO A 134 24.84 5.11 -34.50
CA PRO A 134 26.30 4.94 -34.54
C PRO A 134 26.75 3.51 -34.96
N VAL A 135 27.91 3.37 -35.62
CA VAL A 135 28.43 2.14 -36.30
C VAL A 135 29.53 1.42 -35.49
N SER A 136 29.60 0.07 -35.51
CA SER A 136 30.74 -0.73 -35.03
C SER A 136 30.89 -2.09 -35.77
N THR A 137 32.13 -2.45 -36.14
CA THR A 137 32.63 -3.67 -36.83
C THR A 137 33.25 -4.67 -35.81
N THR A 138 33.24 -6.02 -35.95
CA THR A 138 34.24 -6.96 -36.56
C THR A 138 33.86 -8.47 -36.20
N PRO A 139 34.30 -9.55 -36.94
CA PRO A 139 33.71 -10.93 -37.04
C PRO A 139 34.45 -12.14 -36.33
N PRO A 140 34.00 -13.45 -36.45
CA PRO A 140 34.17 -14.53 -35.44
C PRO A 140 35.16 -15.70 -35.76
N ALA A 141 35.47 -16.54 -34.75
CA ALA A 141 36.29 -17.78 -34.89
C ALA A 141 35.62 -19.06 -34.32
N THR A 142 36.04 -20.20 -34.88
CA THR A 142 35.42 -21.55 -35.00
C THR A 142 35.75 -22.58 -33.89
N SER A 143 34.99 -23.69 -33.87
CA SER A 143 34.93 -24.76 -32.86
C SER A 143 35.32 -26.16 -33.40
N THR A 144 35.61 -27.13 -32.50
CA THR A 144 35.60 -28.62 -32.72
C THR A 144 35.74 -29.40 -31.37
N PRO A 145 35.42 -30.72 -31.25
CA PRO A 145 34.37 -31.22 -30.33
C PRO A 145 34.73 -32.41 -29.38
N THR A 146 33.71 -32.92 -28.63
CA THR A 146 33.54 -34.21 -27.88
C THR A 146 33.68 -34.09 -26.34
N PRO A 147 32.96 -34.85 -25.44
CA PRO A 147 31.99 -35.96 -25.60
C PRO A 147 30.54 -35.63 -25.17
N GLY A 148 29.61 -36.53 -25.54
CA GLY A 148 28.14 -36.39 -25.48
C GLY A 148 27.58 -35.91 -24.15
N THR A 149 27.47 -34.59 -24.03
CA THR A 149 26.70 -33.87 -23.02
C THR A 149 25.42 -33.43 -23.72
N THR A 150 24.26 -33.86 -23.23
CA THR A 150 22.97 -33.29 -23.67
C THR A 150 22.89 -31.85 -23.17
N THR A 151 23.47 -30.95 -23.95
CA THR A 151 23.54 -29.53 -23.66
C THR A 151 22.20 -28.93 -24.06
N HIS A 152 21.32 -28.75 -23.08
CA HIS A 152 20.02 -28.11 -23.30
C HIS A 152 20.07 -26.66 -22.84
N SER A 153 19.50 -25.78 -23.65
CA SER A 153 19.56 -24.33 -23.46
C SER A 153 18.16 -23.73 -23.42
N SER A 154 17.94 -22.78 -22.52
CA SER A 154 16.64 -22.11 -22.37
C SER A 154 16.76 -20.58 -22.37
N PRO A 155 15.79 -19.85 -22.93
CA PRO A 155 15.72 -18.40 -22.76
C PRO A 155 15.48 -18.04 -21.29
N ILE A 156 16.12 -16.97 -20.84
CA ILE A 156 15.88 -16.37 -19.53
C ILE A 156 14.60 -15.53 -19.63
N ASN A 157 13.72 -15.65 -18.65
CA ASN A 157 12.48 -14.90 -18.58
C ASN A 157 12.75 -13.39 -18.44
N HIS A 158 12.07 -12.58 -19.23
CA HIS A 158 12.27 -11.13 -19.24
C HIS A 158 11.44 -10.41 -18.18
N TYR A 159 11.79 -10.59 -16.90
CA TYR A 159 11.16 -9.82 -15.82
C TYR A 159 12.16 -9.10 -14.95
N THR A 160 11.89 -7.81 -14.73
CA THR A 160 12.65 -6.92 -13.88
C THR A 160 11.71 -6.37 -12.82
N ASN A 161 12.04 -6.61 -11.55
CA ASN A 161 11.34 -6.10 -10.37
C ASN A 161 12.36 -5.88 -9.23
N ASN A 162 11.87 -5.73 -8.00
CA ASN A 162 12.73 -5.48 -6.84
C ASN A 162 13.70 -6.61 -6.53
N ASP A 163 13.37 -7.84 -6.92
CA ASP A 163 14.20 -9.01 -6.66
C ASP A 163 14.86 -9.57 -7.93
N TRP A 164 14.39 -9.17 -9.11
CA TRP A 164 14.87 -9.67 -10.40
C TRP A 164 15.33 -8.52 -11.32
N LEU A 165 16.43 -8.72 -12.03
CA LEU A 165 16.94 -7.81 -13.04
C LEU A 165 17.15 -8.62 -14.32
N ASN A 166 16.31 -8.39 -15.32
CA ASN A 166 16.34 -9.14 -16.59
C ASN A 166 16.26 -10.66 -16.39
N GLY A 167 15.44 -11.12 -15.44
CA GLY A 167 15.31 -12.54 -15.09
C GLY A 167 16.48 -13.13 -14.29
N VAL A 168 17.46 -12.31 -13.89
CA VAL A 168 18.52 -12.66 -12.94
C VAL A 168 18.13 -12.21 -11.54
N TRP A 169 18.32 -13.08 -10.56
CA TRP A 169 18.03 -12.78 -9.17
C TRP A 169 19.05 -11.80 -8.60
N ARG A 170 18.58 -10.71 -8.00
CA ARG A 170 19.43 -9.60 -7.54
C ARG A 170 20.18 -9.93 -6.25
N LYS A 171 19.66 -10.84 -5.41
CA LYS A 171 20.16 -11.08 -4.05
C LYS A 171 21.15 -12.23 -3.94
N SER A 172 21.25 -13.10 -4.94
CA SER A 172 22.19 -14.23 -4.98
C SER A 172 22.31 -14.77 -6.41
N ALA A 173 23.22 -15.71 -6.64
CA ALA A 173 23.42 -16.27 -7.97
C ALA A 173 22.20 -17.09 -8.38
N GLY A 174 21.39 -16.56 -9.30
CA GLY A 174 20.24 -17.28 -9.82
C GLY A 174 19.59 -16.56 -10.99
N PHE A 175 18.81 -17.31 -11.76
CA PHE A 175 18.09 -16.81 -12.92
C PHE A 175 16.79 -17.58 -13.12
N SER A 176 15.91 -17.10 -13.99
CA SER A 176 14.64 -17.73 -14.25
C SER A 176 14.42 -18.07 -15.71
N ILE A 177 13.84 -19.23 -15.96
CA ILE A 177 13.52 -19.79 -17.29
C ILE A 177 12.06 -20.29 -17.31
N PRO A 178 11.44 -20.49 -18.48
CA PRO A 178 10.10 -21.06 -18.58
C PRO A 178 10.01 -22.47 -17.99
N LEU A 179 8.84 -22.86 -17.49
CA LEU A 179 8.56 -24.24 -17.07
C LEU A 179 8.18 -25.08 -18.29
N THR A 180 9.12 -25.88 -18.78
CA THR A 180 8.89 -26.93 -19.77
C THR A 180 9.39 -28.26 -19.21
N THR A 181 8.87 -29.39 -19.74
CA THR A 181 9.31 -30.74 -19.33
C THR A 181 10.81 -30.91 -19.47
N THR A 182 11.41 -30.36 -20.53
CA THR A 182 12.86 -30.38 -20.78
C THR A 182 13.65 -29.49 -19.83
N ASN A 183 13.18 -28.27 -19.54
CA ASN A 183 13.86 -27.41 -18.57
C ASN A 183 13.87 -28.02 -17.17
N ARG A 184 12.78 -28.70 -16.79
CA ARG A 184 12.65 -29.34 -15.49
C ARG A 184 13.59 -30.55 -15.31
N SER A 185 13.85 -31.30 -16.37
CA SER A 185 14.75 -32.47 -16.30
C SER A 185 16.23 -32.10 -16.33
N VAL A 186 16.59 -31.02 -17.04
CA VAL A 186 17.97 -30.60 -17.27
C VAL A 186 18.47 -29.65 -16.17
N PHE A 187 17.68 -28.65 -15.78
CA PHE A 187 18.08 -27.71 -14.73
C PHE A 187 17.63 -28.26 -13.38
N LYS A 188 18.47 -29.12 -12.78
CA LYS A 188 18.25 -29.76 -11.46
C LYS A 188 19.45 -29.59 -10.54
N PRO A 189 19.28 -29.60 -9.21
CA PRO A 189 20.39 -29.54 -8.27
C PRO A 189 21.44 -30.63 -8.55
N GLY A 190 22.72 -30.26 -8.51
CA GLY A 190 23.84 -31.14 -8.85
C GLY A 190 24.27 -31.12 -10.32
N ALA A 191 23.47 -30.57 -11.25
CA ALA A 191 23.92 -30.26 -12.60
C ALA A 191 24.69 -28.92 -12.63
N SER A 192 25.43 -28.62 -13.70
CA SER A 192 26.18 -27.36 -13.85
C SER A 192 25.70 -26.53 -15.02
N VAL A 193 25.63 -25.21 -14.85
CA VAL A 193 25.21 -24.23 -15.86
C VAL A 193 26.41 -23.44 -16.38
N LYS A 194 26.58 -23.39 -17.70
CA LYS A 194 27.48 -22.44 -18.38
C LYS A 194 26.77 -21.12 -18.63
N LEU A 195 27.35 -20.04 -18.12
CA LEU A 195 26.85 -18.68 -18.21
C LEU A 195 27.27 -17.99 -19.53
N ALA A 196 26.57 -16.91 -19.90
CA ALA A 196 26.85 -16.11 -21.10
C ALA A 196 28.24 -15.44 -21.11
N ASN A 197 28.87 -15.27 -19.95
CA ASN A 197 30.27 -14.84 -19.83
C ASN A 197 31.29 -15.99 -19.88
N GLY A 198 30.86 -17.21 -20.21
CA GLY A 198 31.69 -18.41 -20.29
C GLY A 198 31.91 -19.15 -18.97
N GLN A 199 31.53 -18.59 -17.82
CA GLN A 199 31.73 -19.20 -16.51
C GLN A 199 30.77 -20.37 -16.27
N THR A 200 31.27 -21.50 -15.75
CA THR A 200 30.42 -22.64 -15.34
C THR A 200 30.18 -22.63 -13.83
N ARG A 201 28.93 -22.83 -13.40
CA ARG A 201 28.53 -22.86 -11.98
C ARG A 201 27.57 -24.00 -11.69
N ALA A 202 27.72 -24.65 -10.53
CA ALA A 202 26.84 -25.73 -10.10
C ALA A 202 25.46 -25.19 -9.72
N ILE A 203 24.40 -25.91 -10.08
CA ILE A 203 23.03 -25.65 -9.63
C ILE A 203 22.89 -26.18 -8.20
N THR A 204 22.59 -25.29 -7.27
CA THR A 204 22.43 -25.61 -5.84
C THR A 204 20.96 -25.85 -5.47
N ALA A 205 20.03 -25.17 -6.16
CA ALA A 205 18.60 -25.32 -5.92
C ALA A 205 17.78 -24.91 -7.15
N VAL A 206 16.56 -25.44 -7.25
CA VAL A 206 15.61 -25.10 -8.31
C VAL A 206 14.21 -24.95 -7.71
N TYR A 207 13.48 -23.90 -8.09
CA TYR A 207 12.14 -23.60 -7.58
C TYR A 207 11.16 -23.42 -8.74
N ILE A 208 9.98 -24.03 -8.66
CA ILE A 208 8.93 -23.89 -9.67
C ILE A 208 7.90 -22.87 -9.16
N SER A 209 7.54 -21.89 -9.98
CA SER A 209 6.55 -20.87 -9.66
C SER A 209 5.68 -20.57 -10.88
N GLY A 210 4.42 -21.03 -10.84
CA GLY A 210 3.51 -20.97 -12.00
C GLY A 210 4.15 -21.63 -13.22
N ASN A 211 4.22 -20.89 -14.33
CA ASN A 211 4.81 -21.36 -15.59
C ASN A 211 6.33 -21.09 -15.70
N ASN A 212 7.03 -20.89 -14.57
CA ASN A 212 8.47 -20.57 -14.56
C ASN A 212 9.26 -21.46 -13.60
N ILE A 213 10.55 -21.61 -13.88
CA ILE A 213 11.57 -22.22 -13.02
C ILE A 213 12.58 -21.16 -12.64
N SER A 214 12.95 -21.09 -11.36
CA SER A 214 14.06 -20.30 -10.83
C SER A 214 15.21 -21.24 -10.50
N VAL A 215 16.36 -21.05 -11.13
CA VAL A 215 17.56 -21.86 -10.99
C VAL A 215 18.58 -21.08 -10.17
N MET A 216 19.00 -21.63 -9.04
CA MET A 216 20.00 -21.04 -8.15
C MET A 216 21.35 -21.73 -8.34
N LEU A 217 22.42 -20.93 -8.32
CA LEU A 217 23.78 -21.38 -8.60
C LEU A 217 24.68 -21.17 -7.37
N SER A 218 25.82 -21.87 -7.35
CA SER A 218 26.88 -21.61 -6.40
C SER A 218 27.58 -20.26 -6.66
N GLY A 219 28.06 -19.60 -5.60
CA GLY A 219 28.85 -18.36 -5.69
C GLY A 219 28.07 -17.05 -5.61
N GLY A 220 28.76 -15.93 -5.83
CA GLY A 220 28.22 -14.56 -5.68
C GLY A 220 27.18 -14.17 -6.74
N ALA A 221 26.37 -13.15 -6.44
CA ALA A 221 25.27 -12.70 -7.30
C ALA A 221 25.68 -12.48 -8.77
N LEU A 222 24.77 -12.82 -9.69
CA LEU A 222 25.00 -12.63 -11.11
C LEU A 222 24.71 -11.18 -11.50
N SER A 223 25.49 -10.63 -12.43
CA SER A 223 25.19 -9.32 -13.01
C SER A 223 23.89 -9.38 -13.81
N GLY A 224 23.06 -8.34 -13.69
CA GLY A 224 21.85 -8.19 -14.52
C GLY A 224 22.14 -8.06 -16.02
N THR A 225 23.38 -7.79 -16.39
CA THR A 225 23.86 -7.84 -17.78
C THR A 225 23.95 -9.26 -18.32
N LEU A 226 23.91 -10.29 -17.47
CA LEU A 226 23.85 -11.71 -17.88
C LEU A 226 22.41 -12.21 -18.04
N GLY A 227 21.41 -11.39 -17.70
CA GLY A 227 20.00 -11.68 -17.91
C GLY A 227 19.52 -11.38 -19.33
N TYR A 228 18.20 -11.43 -19.54
CA TYR A 228 17.55 -11.07 -20.80
C TYR A 228 18.07 -9.73 -21.38
N PRO A 229 18.35 -9.63 -22.71
CA PRO A 229 17.98 -10.55 -23.78
C PRO A 229 19.03 -11.64 -24.06
N ASN A 230 20.06 -11.79 -23.23
CA ASN A 230 21.05 -12.85 -23.43
C ASN A 230 20.35 -14.20 -23.38
N LYS A 231 20.50 -14.94 -24.47
CA LYS A 231 19.87 -16.23 -24.64
C LYS A 231 20.90 -17.28 -24.26
N LEU A 232 20.47 -18.22 -23.43
CA LEU A 232 21.08 -19.54 -23.25
C LEU A 232 22.14 -19.63 -22.15
N PHE A 233 21.66 -20.04 -20.98
CA PHE A 233 22.44 -20.79 -20.03
C PHE A 233 22.28 -22.28 -20.38
N SER A 234 23.39 -22.99 -20.58
CA SER A 234 23.35 -24.41 -20.92
C SER A 234 23.72 -25.26 -19.71
N ALA A 235 22.85 -26.20 -19.35
CA ALA A 235 23.09 -27.10 -18.23
C ALA A 235 23.66 -28.44 -18.72
N THR A 236 24.71 -28.92 -18.05
CA THR A 236 25.31 -30.25 -18.24
C THR A 236 25.07 -31.06 -16.96
N SER A 237 24.49 -32.25 -17.08
CA SER A 237 24.38 -33.18 -15.94
C SER A 237 25.47 -34.25 -16.05
N THR A 238 26.37 -34.32 -15.07
CA THR A 238 27.24 -35.48 -14.87
C THR A 238 26.59 -36.46 -13.89
N ALA A 239 26.78 -37.76 -14.13
CA ALA A 239 26.29 -38.83 -13.27
C ALA A 239 26.98 -38.80 -11.88
N ALA A 240 26.27 -39.28 -10.86
CA ALA A 240 26.50 -39.09 -9.42
C ALA A 240 27.87 -39.56 -8.88
N PRO A 241 28.42 -38.94 -7.82
CA PRO A 241 29.46 -39.53 -7.00
C PRO A 241 28.89 -40.39 -5.84
N LYS A 242 29.59 -41.49 -5.58
CA LYS A 242 29.34 -42.53 -4.56
C LYS A 242 29.61 -42.02 -3.11
N PRO A 243 28.89 -42.48 -2.09
CA PRO A 243 29.10 -42.03 -0.70
C PRO A 243 30.39 -42.60 -0.07
N PRO A 244 31.05 -41.91 0.88
CA PRO A 244 32.21 -42.45 1.61
C PRO A 244 31.80 -43.41 2.74
N PRO A 245 32.68 -44.35 3.15
CA PRO A 245 32.35 -45.45 4.07
C PRO A 245 32.46 -45.07 5.55
N THR A 246 31.72 -45.79 6.39
CA THR A 246 31.70 -45.72 7.86
C THR A 246 32.79 -46.60 8.50
N PRO A 247 33.43 -46.16 9.59
CA PRO A 247 34.10 -47.07 10.55
C PRO A 247 33.73 -46.76 12.05
N PRO A 248 34.05 -47.63 13.04
CA PRO A 248 33.09 -48.24 13.97
C PRO A 248 33.21 -47.79 15.45
N SER A 249 32.39 -48.39 16.32
CA SER A 249 32.04 -48.00 17.71
C SER A 249 32.76 -48.73 18.87
N LEU A 250 32.76 -48.08 20.07
CA LEU A 250 32.79 -48.54 21.50
C LEU A 250 34.13 -48.47 22.31
N PRO A 251 34.16 -48.37 23.69
CA PRO A 251 33.10 -48.17 24.73
C PRO A 251 33.40 -47.11 25.88
N SER A 252 32.45 -47.04 26.84
CA SER A 252 32.14 -46.26 28.10
C SER A 252 33.29 -45.87 29.09
N GLU A 253 33.21 -44.94 30.09
CA GLU A 253 32.22 -44.61 31.17
C GLU A 253 32.72 -43.34 32.00
N PRO A 254 32.15 -42.84 33.13
CA PRO A 254 30.78 -42.44 33.53
C PRO A 254 30.62 -40.95 34.01
N ALA A 255 29.35 -40.51 34.07
CA ALA A 255 28.68 -39.54 34.98
C ALA A 255 29.25 -38.15 35.28
N VAL A 256 28.47 -37.09 34.97
CA VAL A 256 27.72 -36.26 35.96
C VAL A 256 26.50 -35.65 35.25
N THR A 257 25.31 -35.86 35.81
CA THR A 257 24.05 -35.28 35.35
C THR A 257 23.88 -33.85 35.89
N PRO A 258 23.57 -32.84 35.05
CA PRO A 258 22.89 -31.63 35.49
C PRO A 258 21.38 -31.73 35.20
N PRO A 259 20.54 -30.96 35.91
CA PRO A 259 19.09 -31.10 35.85
C PRO A 259 18.55 -30.81 34.44
N VAL A 260 17.46 -31.50 34.08
CA VAL A 260 16.74 -31.31 32.82
C VAL A 260 16.29 -29.85 32.71
N ASN A 261 17.09 -29.04 32.01
CA ASN A 261 16.67 -27.74 31.52
C ASN A 261 15.54 -27.96 30.53
N GLN A 262 14.31 -27.71 30.96
CA GLN A 262 13.15 -27.68 30.08
C GLN A 262 13.32 -26.51 29.12
N THR A 263 13.48 -26.80 27.83
CA THR A 263 13.44 -25.76 26.79
C THR A 263 12.06 -25.11 26.81
N PRO A 264 11.96 -23.79 27.02
CA PRO A 264 10.67 -23.10 27.08
C PRO A 264 9.86 -23.29 25.78
N ALA A 265 8.54 -23.41 25.90
CA ALA A 265 7.67 -23.56 24.74
C ALA A 265 7.78 -22.34 23.80
N GLN A 266 8.12 -22.59 22.54
CA GLN A 266 8.29 -21.56 21.52
C GLN A 266 6.94 -21.18 20.90
N THR A 267 6.61 -19.90 20.85
CA THR A 267 5.41 -19.39 20.15
C THR A 267 5.71 -19.10 18.69
N VAL A 268 4.88 -19.63 17.78
CA VAL A 268 5.13 -19.68 16.35
C VAL A 268 3.88 -19.23 15.59
N ALA A 269 4.06 -18.34 14.62
CA ALA A 269 2.99 -17.90 13.73
C ALA A 269 2.73 -18.93 12.62
N MET A 270 1.45 -19.19 12.35
CA MET A 270 1.02 -20.05 11.25
C MET A 270 1.08 -19.32 9.90
N ASN A 271 1.20 -20.05 8.80
CA ASN A 271 1.07 -19.49 7.47
C ASN A 271 -0.40 -19.17 7.15
N ALA A 272 -0.69 -18.09 6.45
CA ALA A 272 -2.07 -17.68 6.11
C ALA A 272 -2.66 -18.42 4.89
N PHE A 273 -2.30 -19.68 4.65
CA PHE A 273 -2.71 -20.41 3.44
C PHE A 273 -4.22 -20.69 3.44
N ASN A 274 -4.87 -20.37 2.32
CA ASN A 274 -6.29 -20.55 2.10
C ASN A 274 -6.53 -21.08 0.68
N GLY A 275 -7.46 -22.03 0.53
CA GLY A 275 -7.80 -22.68 -0.74
C GLY A 275 -7.30 -24.13 -0.83
N GLY A 276 -8.02 -24.97 -1.58
CA GLY A 276 -7.81 -26.42 -1.57
C GLY A 276 -8.11 -27.02 -0.19
N ASP A 277 -7.19 -27.83 0.32
CA ASP A 277 -7.29 -28.50 1.63
C ASP A 277 -6.88 -27.61 2.83
N PHE A 278 -6.56 -26.32 2.59
CA PHE A 278 -6.11 -25.38 3.61
C PHE A 278 -7.17 -24.32 3.95
N VAL A 279 -7.41 -24.16 5.25
CA VAL A 279 -8.19 -23.05 5.82
C VAL A 279 -7.35 -22.36 6.89
N ASN A 280 -6.94 -21.12 6.63
CA ASN A 280 -6.08 -20.30 7.51
C ASN A 280 -4.81 -21.02 7.99
N GLY A 281 -4.14 -21.73 7.09
CA GLY A 281 -2.92 -22.47 7.41
C GLY A 281 -3.13 -23.79 8.11
N VAL A 282 -4.37 -24.15 8.48
CA VAL A 282 -4.70 -25.50 8.94
C VAL A 282 -5.00 -26.36 7.73
N TYR A 283 -4.31 -27.50 7.65
CA TYR A 283 -4.50 -28.54 6.66
C TYR A 283 -5.48 -29.57 7.21
N ASN A 284 -6.64 -29.73 6.59
CA ASN A 284 -7.58 -30.78 6.97
C ASN A 284 -8.06 -31.52 5.73
N THR A 285 -7.87 -32.83 5.75
CA THR A 285 -8.48 -33.77 4.80
C THR A 285 -9.14 -34.89 5.60
N SER A 286 -9.93 -35.75 4.95
CA SER A 286 -10.55 -36.90 5.60
C SER A 286 -9.54 -37.90 6.22
N LYS A 287 -8.26 -37.81 5.84
CA LYS A 287 -7.20 -38.72 6.30
C LYS A 287 -6.07 -38.06 7.10
N PHE A 288 -5.93 -36.73 7.03
CA PHE A 288 -4.80 -36.03 7.64
C PHE A 288 -5.19 -34.66 8.20
N ASN A 289 -4.72 -34.38 9.41
CA ASN A 289 -4.90 -33.10 10.10
C ASN A 289 -3.54 -32.50 10.43
N GLY A 290 -3.37 -31.22 10.15
CA GLY A 290 -2.10 -30.56 10.33
C GLY A 290 -2.17 -29.06 10.18
N LEU A 291 -1.02 -28.43 10.18
CA LEU A 291 -0.88 -26.99 10.09
C LEU A 291 0.39 -26.60 9.36
N SER A 292 0.41 -25.42 8.76
CA SER A 292 1.56 -24.91 8.05
C SER A 292 2.24 -23.78 8.81
N VAL A 293 3.56 -23.88 8.99
CA VAL A 293 4.43 -22.83 9.56
C VAL A 293 5.61 -22.53 8.64
N LYS A 294 6.31 -21.42 8.88
CA LYS A 294 7.55 -21.12 8.14
C LYS A 294 8.63 -22.12 8.49
N ALA A 295 9.39 -22.56 7.48
CA ALA A 295 10.51 -23.48 7.66
C ALA A 295 11.82 -22.76 8.00
N THR A 296 11.80 -21.89 9.03
CA THR A 296 13.01 -21.25 9.55
C THR A 296 13.90 -22.27 10.26
N ALA A 297 15.15 -21.92 10.53
CA ALA A 297 16.07 -22.82 11.23
C ALA A 297 15.54 -23.15 12.64
N GLU A 298 14.98 -22.17 13.32
CA GLU A 298 14.40 -22.28 14.67
C GLU A 298 13.18 -23.19 14.65
N ASN A 299 12.26 -23.01 13.69
CA ASN A 299 11.10 -23.88 13.56
C ASN A 299 11.48 -25.31 13.15
N LYS A 300 12.53 -25.50 12.33
CA LYS A 300 13.02 -26.85 12.01
C LYS A 300 13.60 -27.57 13.22
N ALA A 301 14.18 -26.84 14.17
CA ALA A 301 14.67 -27.41 15.41
C ALA A 301 13.52 -27.73 16.38
N ALA A 302 12.53 -26.84 16.49
CA ALA A 302 11.45 -26.97 17.46
C ALA A 302 10.32 -27.92 17.04
N PHE A 303 10.02 -28.00 15.73
CA PHE A 303 9.03 -28.93 15.20
C PHE A 303 9.73 -30.21 14.77
N HIS A 304 9.61 -31.25 15.58
CA HIS A 304 10.06 -32.60 15.28
C HIS A 304 9.00 -33.63 15.70
N LYS A 305 9.07 -34.83 15.14
CA LYS A 305 8.16 -35.93 15.51
C LYS A 305 8.24 -36.15 17.03
N GLY A 306 7.08 -36.24 17.68
CA GLY A 306 6.95 -36.41 19.12
C GLY A 306 6.82 -35.13 19.94
N ALA A 307 7.19 -33.96 19.40
CA ALA A 307 6.95 -32.68 20.08
C ALA A 307 5.43 -32.38 20.18
N LYS A 308 5.04 -31.60 21.19
CA LYS A 308 3.65 -31.21 21.44
C LYS A 308 3.38 -29.77 21.00
N ILE A 309 2.21 -29.54 20.42
CA ILE A 309 1.72 -28.24 19.98
C ILE A 309 0.49 -27.89 20.81
N ARG A 310 0.44 -26.68 21.35
CA ARG A 310 -0.75 -26.09 21.98
C ARG A 310 -1.35 -25.04 21.06
N PHE A 311 -2.61 -25.24 20.70
CA PHE A 311 -3.41 -24.31 19.92
C PHE A 311 -4.02 -23.22 20.79
N ALA A 312 -4.51 -22.16 20.16
CA ALA A 312 -5.06 -20.99 20.83
C ALA A 312 -6.35 -21.27 21.63
N ASP A 313 -7.05 -22.36 21.34
CA ASP A 313 -8.21 -22.84 22.10
C ASP A 313 -7.82 -23.76 23.27
N GLY A 314 -6.52 -23.91 23.53
CA GLY A 314 -5.97 -24.73 24.62
C GLY A 314 -5.73 -26.20 24.24
N GLN A 315 -6.14 -26.65 23.06
CA GLN A 315 -5.93 -28.04 22.65
C GLN A 315 -4.44 -28.34 22.49
N VAL A 316 -4.00 -29.47 23.06
CA VAL A 316 -2.63 -29.97 22.88
C VAL A 316 -2.64 -31.18 21.96
N ARG A 317 -1.76 -31.19 20.96
CA ARG A 317 -1.58 -32.29 19.99
C ARG A 317 -0.12 -32.67 19.84
N THR A 318 0.14 -33.91 19.45
CA THR A 318 1.48 -34.44 19.21
C THR A 318 1.79 -34.46 17.72
N ILE A 319 2.98 -33.98 17.35
CA ILE A 319 3.45 -34.02 15.96
C ILE A 319 3.76 -35.47 15.56
N LYS A 320 3.14 -35.91 14.46
CA LYS A 320 3.36 -37.26 13.90
C LYS A 320 4.30 -37.25 12.70
N LEU A 321 4.25 -36.21 11.88
CA LEU A 321 4.98 -36.12 10.63
C LEU A 321 5.16 -34.66 10.19
N ILE A 322 6.22 -34.37 9.41
CA ILE A 322 6.48 -33.03 8.88
C ILE A 322 6.87 -33.14 7.40
N TYR A 323 6.28 -32.30 6.57
CA TYR A 323 6.62 -32.15 5.15
C TYR A 323 7.18 -30.77 4.87
N HIS A 324 8.26 -30.68 4.10
CA HIS A 324 8.85 -29.41 3.70
C HIS A 324 8.47 -29.05 2.26
N SER A 325 8.02 -27.81 2.06
CA SER A 325 7.67 -27.29 0.73
C SER A 325 8.05 -25.82 0.62
N GLY A 326 9.09 -25.54 -0.17
CA GLY A 326 9.67 -24.19 -0.29
C GLY A 326 10.13 -23.64 1.07
N GLY A 327 9.75 -22.41 1.38
CA GLY A 327 10.05 -21.76 2.67
C GLY A 327 9.11 -22.14 3.83
N ASN A 328 8.32 -23.21 3.68
CA ASN A 328 7.28 -23.59 4.65
C ASN A 328 7.38 -25.08 5.00
N MET A 329 6.81 -25.45 6.14
CA MET A 329 6.62 -26.84 6.54
C MET A 329 5.16 -27.07 6.93
N THR A 330 4.61 -28.21 6.53
CA THR A 330 3.32 -28.70 6.99
C THR A 330 3.56 -29.75 8.06
N VAL A 331 3.05 -29.48 9.25
CA VAL A 331 3.21 -30.28 10.45
C VAL A 331 1.90 -31.03 10.69
N MET A 332 1.96 -32.36 10.57
CA MET A 332 0.83 -33.25 10.82
C MET A 332 0.76 -33.63 12.29
N VAL A 333 -0.44 -33.61 12.85
CA VAL A 333 -0.67 -33.86 14.27
C VAL A 333 -1.68 -34.97 14.49
N ASP A 334 -1.73 -35.53 15.70
CA ASP A 334 -2.75 -36.49 16.09
C ASP A 334 -4.12 -35.84 16.40
N GLY A 335 -5.12 -36.70 16.58
CA GLY A 335 -6.49 -36.31 16.94
C GLY A 335 -7.40 -35.99 15.75
N GLY A 336 -8.61 -35.55 16.09
CA GLY A 336 -9.66 -35.21 15.11
C GLY A 336 -9.43 -33.89 14.39
N THR A 337 -10.35 -33.58 13.47
CA THR A 337 -10.31 -32.40 12.59
C THR A 337 -10.09 -31.10 13.37
N LEU A 338 -9.21 -30.24 12.86
CA LEU A 338 -8.93 -28.93 13.46
C LEU A 338 -9.78 -27.85 12.80
N ASN A 339 -10.46 -27.01 13.56
CA ASN A 339 -11.21 -25.90 12.95
C ASN A 339 -10.27 -24.75 12.56
N GLY A 340 -9.92 -24.64 11.28
CA GLY A 340 -9.03 -23.60 10.74
C GLY A 340 -9.45 -22.17 11.05
N LYS A 341 -10.75 -21.88 11.23
CA LYS A 341 -11.21 -20.54 11.64
C LYS A 341 -11.02 -20.27 13.13
N ALA A 342 -11.06 -21.31 13.95
CA ALA A 342 -10.92 -21.21 15.40
C ALA A 342 -9.46 -21.19 15.84
N VAL A 343 -8.61 -22.03 15.24
CA VAL A 343 -7.22 -22.21 15.70
C VAL A 343 -6.15 -21.79 14.68
N GLY A 344 -6.53 -21.59 13.42
CA GLY A 344 -5.63 -21.18 12.34
C GLY A 344 -5.23 -19.71 12.38
N TYR A 345 -4.42 -19.30 11.39
CA TYR A 345 -3.98 -17.92 11.17
C TYR A 345 -5.17 -16.93 11.27
N PRO A 346 -5.01 -15.76 11.94
CA PRO A 346 -3.76 -15.16 12.42
C PRO A 346 -3.28 -15.63 13.80
N ARG A 347 -3.90 -16.66 14.38
CA ARG A 347 -3.50 -17.15 15.71
C ARG A 347 -2.14 -17.83 15.67
N THR A 348 -1.44 -17.77 16.79
CA THR A 348 -0.16 -18.45 17.00
C THR A 348 -0.39 -19.78 17.70
N ILE A 349 0.60 -20.66 17.58
CA ILE A 349 0.66 -21.92 18.30
C ILE A 349 1.93 -21.94 19.15
N SER A 350 1.91 -22.64 20.28
CA SER A 350 3.12 -22.93 21.05
C SER A 350 3.60 -24.34 20.72
N VAL A 351 4.90 -24.56 20.58
CA VAL A 351 5.51 -25.89 20.41
C VAL A 351 6.50 -26.16 21.53
N SER A 352 6.48 -27.38 22.06
CA SER A 352 7.37 -27.83 23.14
C SER A 352 7.84 -29.26 22.89
N SER A 353 9.13 -29.52 23.05
CA SER A 353 9.73 -30.85 22.92
C SER A 353 9.45 -31.76 24.11
N THR A 354 9.18 -31.19 25.30
CA THR A 354 8.93 -31.91 26.56
C THR A 354 7.46 -31.89 26.99
N GLY A 355 6.61 -31.12 26.29
CA GLY A 355 5.18 -30.99 26.58
C GLY A 355 4.81 -29.70 27.33
N PHE A 356 3.56 -29.63 27.81
CA PHE A 356 3.04 -28.50 28.58
C PHE A 356 2.63 -29.02 29.95
N THR A 357 3.19 -28.48 31.04
CA THR A 357 2.79 -28.85 32.40
C THR A 357 1.40 -28.29 32.71
N ALA A 358 0.53 -29.10 33.32
CA ALA A 358 -0.69 -28.60 33.95
C ALA A 358 -0.29 -27.80 35.19
N GLN A 359 -0.69 -26.52 35.26
CA GLN A 359 -0.40 -25.68 36.41
C GLN A 359 -1.48 -25.92 37.47
N THR A 360 -1.12 -26.54 38.60
CA THR A 360 -1.95 -26.55 39.83
C THR A 360 -1.82 -25.20 40.55
N PRO A 361 -2.88 -24.70 41.21
CA PRO A 361 -2.88 -23.36 41.79
C PRO A 361 -2.22 -23.36 43.18
N ASN A 362 -1.15 -22.57 43.38
CA ASN A 362 -0.67 -22.23 44.72
C ASN A 362 -1.40 -21.00 45.23
N ALA A 363 -2.08 -21.16 46.36
CA ALA A 363 -2.75 -20.11 47.12
C ALA A 363 -1.71 -19.27 47.89
N GLY A 364 -1.73 -17.94 47.69
CA GLY A 364 -0.83 -17.05 48.45
C GLY A 364 -0.49 -15.70 47.85
N SER A 365 -1.40 -15.05 47.12
CA SER A 365 -1.39 -13.59 46.88
C SER A 365 -2.75 -13.17 46.36
N GLN A 366 -3.41 -12.22 47.02
CA GLN A 366 -4.72 -11.70 46.61
C GLN A 366 -4.72 -11.28 45.13
N ALA A 367 -5.79 -11.66 44.44
CA ALA A 367 -5.92 -11.61 42.99
C ALA A 367 -5.87 -10.18 42.42
N PRO A 368 -5.09 -9.92 41.36
CA PRO A 368 -5.59 -9.08 40.28
C PRO A 368 -6.64 -9.92 39.54
N ALA A 369 -7.89 -9.45 39.59
CA ALA A 369 -8.99 -9.97 38.80
C ALA A 369 -8.56 -10.27 37.35
N ASN A 370 -9.06 -11.38 36.80
CA ASN A 370 -9.15 -11.70 35.37
C ASN A 370 -8.31 -10.79 34.47
N GLY A 371 -7.15 -11.28 34.02
CA GLY A 371 -6.36 -10.65 32.95
C GLY A 371 -7.04 -10.67 31.58
N GLY A 372 -8.35 -10.43 31.54
CA GLY A 372 -8.96 -9.82 30.36
C GLY A 372 -8.17 -8.55 30.08
N ALA A 373 -7.90 -8.29 28.81
CA ALA A 373 -7.56 -6.94 28.39
C ALA A 373 -8.51 -5.98 29.12
N PRO A 374 -8.14 -4.72 29.43
CA PRO A 374 -9.16 -3.70 29.47
C PRO A 374 -9.71 -3.68 28.04
N ALA A 375 -10.69 -4.53 27.76
CA ALA A 375 -11.28 -4.68 26.45
C ALA A 375 -12.24 -3.50 26.32
N ASN A 376 -11.65 -2.31 26.21
CA ASN A 376 -12.33 -1.10 25.81
C ASN A 376 -13.10 -1.49 24.53
N PRO A 377 -14.44 -1.54 24.58
CA PRO A 377 -15.23 -2.08 23.49
C PRO A 377 -14.93 -1.27 22.24
N ILE A 378 -14.75 -1.97 21.11
CA ILE A 378 -14.48 -1.30 19.83
C ILE A 378 -15.79 -0.71 19.34
N ASN A 379 -15.85 0.61 19.39
CA ASN A 379 -16.94 1.38 18.81
C ASN A 379 -16.59 1.69 17.35
N LEU A 380 -17.18 0.94 16.41
CA LEU A 380 -16.91 1.10 14.98
C LEU A 380 -17.44 2.41 14.40
N VAL A 381 -18.48 2.98 15.01
CA VAL A 381 -19.10 4.23 14.57
C VAL A 381 -19.15 5.21 15.73
N GLY A 382 -18.58 6.37 15.50
CA GLY A 382 -18.56 7.51 16.40
C GLY A 382 -18.88 8.81 15.68
N ILE A 383 -18.59 9.92 16.36
CA ILE A 383 -18.87 11.27 15.88
C ILE A 383 -17.70 12.21 16.18
N ASN A 384 -17.54 13.24 15.35
CA ASN A 384 -16.78 14.41 15.70
C ASN A 384 -17.68 15.33 16.55
N LEU A 385 -17.27 15.63 17.79
CA LEU A 385 -17.90 16.67 18.59
C LEU A 385 -17.07 17.94 18.48
N ALA A 386 -17.38 18.73 17.45
CA ALA A 386 -16.66 19.94 17.09
C ALA A 386 -17.11 21.15 17.93
N GLY A 387 -16.31 22.22 17.86
CA GLY A 387 -16.57 23.51 18.47
C GLY A 387 -15.32 24.13 19.08
N ALA A 388 -14.47 23.31 19.71
CA ALA A 388 -13.29 23.79 20.44
C ALA A 388 -12.17 24.25 19.48
N GLU A 389 -12.32 23.94 18.20
CA GLU A 389 -11.45 24.33 17.10
C GLU A 389 -11.97 25.51 16.26
N PHE A 390 -13.20 25.96 16.48
CA PHE A 390 -13.84 27.03 15.67
C PHE A 390 -13.12 28.38 15.75
N GLY A 391 -13.40 29.27 14.80
CA GLY A 391 -12.96 30.68 14.82
C GLY A 391 -11.46 30.89 14.57
N ALA A 392 -10.75 29.90 14.04
CA ALA A 392 -9.32 30.00 13.72
C ALA A 392 -9.01 30.94 12.55
N ASP A 393 -9.99 31.16 11.67
CA ASP A 393 -10.00 32.13 10.57
C ASP A 393 -10.23 33.57 11.05
N VAL A 394 -10.83 33.74 12.23
CA VAL A 394 -11.10 35.06 12.82
C VAL A 394 -9.95 35.50 13.72
N ALA A 395 -9.61 34.70 14.73
CA ALA A 395 -8.56 35.03 15.69
C ALA A 395 -8.03 33.80 16.42
N LEU A 396 -6.70 33.68 16.49
CA LEU A 396 -6.01 32.74 17.35
C LEU A 396 -5.23 33.51 18.44
N PRO A 397 -5.30 33.12 19.72
CA PRO A 397 -6.01 31.94 20.25
C PRO A 397 -7.54 32.13 20.32
N GLY A 398 -8.06 33.35 20.19
CA GLY A 398 -9.50 33.65 20.28
C GLY A 398 -10.05 33.59 21.71
N THR A 399 -11.31 33.98 21.88
CA THR A 399 -12.01 34.03 23.18
C THR A 399 -13.08 32.94 23.27
N TYR A 400 -13.05 32.16 24.36
CA TYR A 400 -14.06 31.15 24.67
C TYR A 400 -15.46 31.78 24.78
N LEU A 401 -16.50 31.09 24.29
CA LEU A 401 -17.88 31.58 24.17
C LEU A 401 -18.07 32.80 23.26
N LYS A 402 -17.05 33.17 22.48
CA LYS A 402 -17.18 34.15 21.39
C LYS A 402 -16.76 33.58 20.04
N GLN A 403 -15.56 33.02 19.96
CA GLN A 403 -15.02 32.43 18.72
C GLN A 403 -15.07 30.90 18.72
N TYR A 404 -15.13 30.26 19.88
CA TYR A 404 -15.18 28.81 20.02
C TYR A 404 -15.89 28.39 21.31
N ILE A 405 -16.28 27.12 21.37
CA ILE A 405 -17.01 26.53 22.48
C ILE A 405 -16.63 25.04 22.63
N TYR A 406 -16.66 24.49 23.84
CA TYR A 406 -16.51 23.05 24.04
C TYR A 406 -17.90 22.39 24.07
N PRO A 407 -18.06 21.16 23.54
CA PRO A 407 -19.28 20.38 23.72
C PRO A 407 -19.62 20.22 25.21
N GLY A 408 -20.89 20.43 25.55
CA GLY A 408 -21.39 20.36 26.92
C GLY A 408 -21.85 18.96 27.31
N GLU A 409 -22.15 18.73 28.59
CA GLU A 409 -22.61 17.44 29.10
C GLU A 409 -23.80 16.86 28.32
N ALA A 410 -24.76 17.71 27.94
CA ALA A 410 -25.95 17.32 27.20
C ALA A 410 -25.62 16.71 25.83
N ASP A 411 -24.52 17.12 25.19
CA ASP A 411 -24.07 16.55 23.92
C ASP A 411 -23.59 15.11 24.13
N PHE A 412 -22.75 14.86 25.15
CA PHE A 412 -22.29 13.52 25.48
C PHE A 412 -23.44 12.60 25.87
N LYS A 413 -24.38 13.06 26.71
CA LYS A 413 -25.59 12.30 27.05
C LYS A 413 -26.37 11.91 25.79
N ARG A 414 -26.64 12.90 24.92
CA ARG A 414 -27.42 12.74 23.69
C ARG A 414 -26.85 11.64 22.79
N TYR A 415 -25.54 11.59 22.61
CA TYR A 415 -24.91 10.62 21.71
C TYR A 415 -24.61 9.27 22.36
N ALA A 416 -24.35 9.23 23.66
CA ALA A 416 -24.26 7.98 24.40
C ALA A 416 -25.58 7.20 24.38
N GLU A 417 -26.72 7.88 24.55
CA GLU A 417 -28.08 7.30 24.43
C GLU A 417 -28.38 6.77 23.03
N ARG A 418 -27.68 7.27 22.01
CA ARG A 418 -27.75 6.79 20.62
C ARG A 418 -26.72 5.70 20.30
N ASN A 419 -26.00 5.20 21.31
CA ASN A 419 -24.93 4.20 21.18
C ASN A 419 -23.74 4.67 20.30
N LEU A 420 -23.56 5.98 20.13
CA LEU A 420 -22.42 6.57 19.43
C LEU A 420 -21.33 6.93 20.45
N LYS A 421 -20.62 5.91 20.95
CA LYS A 421 -19.73 6.02 22.12
C LYS A 421 -18.26 6.33 21.80
N LEU A 422 -17.90 6.51 20.54
CA LEU A 422 -16.60 7.02 20.12
C LEU A 422 -16.72 8.49 19.72
N VAL A 423 -15.91 9.34 20.32
CA VAL A 423 -15.85 10.79 20.08
C VAL A 423 -14.48 11.15 19.56
N ARG A 424 -14.42 11.89 18.45
CA ARG A 424 -13.25 12.67 18.06
C ARG A 424 -13.51 14.12 18.48
N LEU A 425 -12.60 14.69 19.27
CA LEU A 425 -12.70 16.03 19.84
C LEU A 425 -11.61 16.92 19.22
N PRO A 426 -11.94 17.71 18.19
CA PRO A 426 -11.05 18.71 17.63
C PRO A 426 -10.71 19.80 18.66
N PHE A 427 -9.44 20.20 18.76
CA PHE A 427 -8.98 21.35 19.53
C PHE A 427 -7.83 22.07 18.80
N ARG A 428 -7.49 23.32 19.16
CA ARG A 428 -6.35 24.05 18.56
C ARG A 428 -5.10 24.00 19.43
N TRP A 429 -3.96 23.76 18.80
CA TRP A 429 -2.64 23.86 19.42
C TRP A 429 -2.40 25.26 20.01
N GLU A 430 -2.71 26.32 19.27
CA GLU A 430 -2.54 27.73 19.68
C GLU A 430 -3.30 28.07 20.96
N ARG A 431 -4.38 27.35 21.26
CA ARG A 431 -5.17 27.53 22.49
C ARG A 431 -4.58 26.76 23.65
N ILE A 432 -4.32 25.46 23.46
CA ILE A 432 -3.83 24.61 24.54
C ILE A 432 -2.38 24.91 24.90
N GLN A 433 -1.56 25.38 23.95
CA GLN A 433 -0.18 25.80 24.17
C GLN A 433 0.11 27.11 23.39
N PRO A 434 -0.20 28.29 23.97
CA PRO A 434 -0.07 29.58 23.28
C PRO A 434 1.36 30.02 22.95
N ARG A 435 2.37 29.36 23.54
CA ARG A 435 3.79 29.58 23.25
C ARG A 435 4.49 28.24 23.06
N LEU A 436 5.22 28.07 21.96
CA LEU A 436 6.02 26.87 21.70
C LEU A 436 6.92 26.55 22.89
N ASN A 437 6.98 25.27 23.28
CA ASN A 437 7.74 24.75 24.42
C ASN A 437 7.34 25.32 25.80
N GLY A 438 6.37 26.24 25.85
CA GLY A 438 5.82 26.77 27.09
C GLY A 438 4.82 25.82 27.73
N GLU A 439 4.37 26.22 28.92
CA GLU A 439 3.31 25.50 29.63
C GLU A 439 1.99 25.47 28.85
N LEU A 440 1.19 24.45 29.13
CA LEU A 440 -0.17 24.41 28.61
C LEU A 440 -1.01 25.53 29.24
N ASN A 441 -1.90 26.12 28.46
CA ASN A 441 -2.83 27.13 28.98
C ASN A 441 -3.77 26.47 30.01
N ARG A 442 -3.70 26.94 31.26
CA ARG A 442 -4.46 26.36 32.38
C ARG A 442 -5.97 26.37 32.16
N ALA A 443 -6.52 27.47 31.64
CA ALA A 443 -7.95 27.60 31.42
C ALA A 443 -8.41 26.66 30.30
N GLU A 444 -7.62 26.54 29.23
CA GLU A 444 -7.94 25.65 28.12
C GLU A 444 -7.82 24.16 28.49
N LEU A 445 -6.76 23.81 29.22
CA LEU A 445 -6.61 22.47 29.78
C LEU A 445 -7.79 22.10 30.68
N ALA A 446 -8.25 23.01 31.54
CA ALA A 446 -9.40 22.78 32.40
C ALA A 446 -10.70 22.51 31.61
N ARG A 447 -10.91 23.19 30.48
CA ARG A 447 -12.05 22.93 29.59
C ARG A 447 -11.94 21.54 28.96
N LEU A 448 -10.78 21.19 28.40
CA LEU A 448 -10.53 19.88 27.82
C LEU A 448 -10.76 18.76 28.84
N LEU A 449 -10.23 18.89 30.06
CA LEU A 449 -10.44 17.92 31.15
C LEU A 449 -11.91 17.82 31.56
N THR A 450 -12.65 18.93 31.60
CA THR A 450 -14.10 18.94 31.86
C THR A 450 -14.86 18.16 30.77
N THR A 451 -14.52 18.36 29.50
CA THR A 451 -15.09 17.61 28.39
C THR A 451 -14.78 16.11 28.47
N LEU A 452 -13.56 15.73 28.87
CA LEU A 452 -13.24 14.33 29.14
C LEU A 452 -14.04 13.75 30.30
N ASN A 453 -14.31 14.53 31.36
CA ASN A 453 -15.16 14.10 32.47
C ASN A 453 -16.61 13.85 32.03
N HIS A 454 -17.15 14.64 31.11
CA HIS A 454 -18.46 14.36 30.51
C HIS A 454 -18.45 13.03 29.73
N ALA A 455 -17.42 12.79 28.91
CA ALA A 455 -17.28 11.53 28.20
C ALA A 455 -17.19 10.33 29.16
N LYS A 456 -16.40 10.45 30.23
CA LYS A 456 -16.30 9.44 31.31
C LYS A 456 -17.67 9.13 31.91
N LYS A 457 -18.45 10.15 32.27
CA LYS A 457 -19.79 10.00 32.89
C LYS A 457 -20.73 9.14 32.05
N TYR A 458 -20.60 9.20 30.72
CA TYR A 458 -21.44 8.46 29.79
C TYR A 458 -20.76 7.26 29.13
N ASN A 459 -19.62 6.82 29.68
CA ASN A 459 -18.84 5.70 29.18
C ASN A 459 -18.51 5.83 27.67
N MET A 460 -18.04 7.01 27.28
CA MET A 460 -17.60 7.33 25.93
C MET A 460 -16.07 7.39 25.88
N GLN A 461 -15.54 7.01 24.73
CA GLN A 461 -14.13 7.02 24.36
C GLN A 461 -13.82 8.29 23.57
N VAL A 462 -12.75 9.00 23.91
CA VAL A 462 -12.36 10.27 23.28
C VAL A 462 -11.00 10.16 22.60
N ILE A 463 -10.98 10.49 21.32
CA ILE A 463 -9.78 10.81 20.55
C ILE A 463 -9.59 12.32 20.63
N LEU A 464 -8.48 12.78 21.19
CA LEU A 464 -8.09 14.18 21.14
C LEU A 464 -7.46 14.48 19.77
N ASP A 465 -8.06 15.36 18.97
CA ASP A 465 -7.58 15.73 17.64
C ASP A 465 -6.97 17.14 17.64
N MET A 466 -5.65 17.22 17.46
CA MET A 466 -4.99 18.52 17.28
C MET A 466 -5.28 19.05 15.88
N HIS A 467 -6.29 19.90 15.79
CA HIS A 467 -6.91 20.29 14.53
C HIS A 467 -6.14 21.42 13.84
N ASN A 468 -4.95 21.14 13.31
CA ASN A 468 -3.96 22.19 13.01
C ASN A 468 -3.34 22.19 11.60
N TYR A 469 -3.70 21.24 10.71
CA TYR A 469 -3.29 21.29 9.30
C TYR A 469 -1.78 21.41 9.08
N TYR A 470 -0.98 20.75 9.92
CA TYR A 470 0.48 20.78 9.95
C TYR A 470 1.10 22.17 10.25
N ARG A 471 0.33 23.07 10.89
CA ARG A 471 0.72 24.45 11.13
C ARG A 471 0.44 24.91 12.57
N TYR A 472 1.24 25.85 13.03
CA TYR A 472 1.07 26.58 14.28
C TYR A 472 1.18 28.08 14.00
N TYR A 473 0.12 28.84 14.30
CA TYR A 473 -0.04 30.24 13.87
C TYR A 473 0.29 30.45 12.37
N GLY A 474 -0.20 29.53 11.54
CA GLY A 474 0.01 29.54 10.08
C GLY A 474 1.42 29.13 9.62
N LYS A 475 2.38 28.92 10.53
CA LYS A 475 3.75 28.49 10.19
C LYS A 475 3.84 26.96 10.17
N MET A 476 4.46 26.39 9.13
CA MET A 476 4.62 24.95 8.98
C MET A 476 5.53 24.36 10.06
N ILE A 477 5.17 23.19 10.57
CA ILE A 477 6.04 22.37 11.41
C ILE A 477 7.27 21.94 10.59
N GLY A 478 8.44 21.90 11.22
CA GLY A 478 9.72 21.66 10.54
C GLY A 478 10.24 22.85 9.73
N SER A 479 9.71 24.05 9.99
CA SER A 479 10.31 25.32 9.59
C SER A 479 11.19 25.88 10.71
N ASN A 480 11.96 26.92 10.42
CA ASN A 480 12.76 27.61 11.45
C ASN A 480 11.90 28.26 12.55
N HIS A 481 10.62 28.51 12.28
CA HIS A 481 9.70 29.13 13.24
C HIS A 481 9.01 28.11 14.15
N VAL A 482 8.81 26.89 13.64
CA VAL A 482 8.09 25.82 14.35
C VAL A 482 8.91 24.53 14.18
N PRO A 483 9.92 24.30 15.04
CA PRO A 483 10.73 23.10 14.95
C PRO A 483 9.90 21.86 15.30
N VAL A 484 10.27 20.71 14.73
CA VAL A 484 9.61 19.42 15.01
C VAL A 484 9.61 19.09 16.50
N SER A 485 10.66 19.47 17.23
CA SER A 485 10.76 19.29 18.68
C SER A 485 9.65 20.00 19.45
N ALA A 486 9.20 21.18 19.00
CA ALA A 486 8.14 21.91 19.68
C ALA A 486 6.77 21.23 19.53
N PHE A 487 6.52 20.60 18.37
CA PHE A 487 5.33 19.78 18.17
C PHE A 487 5.37 18.51 19.05
N ALA A 488 6.52 17.86 19.15
CA ALA A 488 6.71 16.72 20.04
C ALA A 488 6.58 17.09 21.53
N ASP A 489 7.05 18.28 21.92
CA ASP A 489 6.92 18.84 23.28
C ASP A 489 5.46 19.10 23.66
N ALA A 490 4.69 19.73 22.77
CA ALA A 490 3.26 19.96 22.96
C ALA A 490 2.52 18.65 23.27
N TRP A 491 2.75 17.62 22.45
CA TRP A 491 2.15 16.30 22.66
C TRP A 491 2.63 15.61 23.95
N ARG A 492 3.91 15.75 24.32
CA ARG A 492 4.41 15.23 25.61
C ARG A 492 3.62 15.82 26.77
N ARG A 493 3.46 17.14 26.78
CA ARG A 493 2.78 17.89 27.85
C ARG A 493 1.30 17.54 27.90
N ILE A 494 0.63 17.41 26.76
CA ILE A 494 -0.77 16.99 26.70
C ILE A 494 -0.91 15.57 27.26
N ALA A 495 -0.09 14.62 26.79
CA ALA A 495 -0.13 13.23 27.27
C ALA A 495 0.10 13.13 28.78
N GLN A 496 1.03 13.92 29.35
CA GLN A 496 1.28 13.96 30.80
C GLN A 496 0.03 14.33 31.61
N GLN A 497 -0.88 15.14 31.06
CA GLN A 497 -2.09 15.56 31.75
C GLN A 497 -3.25 14.57 31.61
N VAL A 498 -3.30 13.79 30.53
CA VAL A 498 -4.50 13.02 30.18
C VAL A 498 -4.30 11.51 30.12
N ALA A 499 -3.07 10.99 30.15
CA ALA A 499 -2.81 9.56 29.98
C ALA A 499 -3.54 8.66 31.00
N ASN A 500 -3.80 9.15 32.21
CA ASN A 500 -4.53 8.41 33.25
C ASN A 500 -6.04 8.67 33.22
N HIS A 501 -6.54 9.50 32.30
CA HIS A 501 -7.95 9.83 32.24
C HIS A 501 -8.73 8.69 31.54
N PRO A 502 -9.75 8.09 32.18
CA PRO A 502 -10.38 6.84 31.71
C PRO A 502 -11.18 6.99 30.41
N ALA A 503 -11.54 8.22 30.03
CA ALA A 503 -12.21 8.47 28.74
C ALA A 503 -11.24 8.56 27.55
N ILE A 504 -9.91 8.67 27.77
CA ILE A 504 -8.97 8.76 26.65
C ILE A 504 -8.95 7.43 25.90
N TYR A 505 -9.11 7.53 24.58
CA TYR A 505 -8.97 6.42 23.66
C TYR A 505 -7.70 6.55 22.82
N GLY A 506 -7.35 7.78 22.46
CA GLY A 506 -6.11 8.04 21.74
C GLY A 506 -5.86 9.50 21.40
N TYR A 507 -4.75 9.70 20.69
CA TYR A 507 -4.18 11.00 20.34
C TYR A 507 -4.12 11.14 18.82
N GLY A 508 -5.06 11.88 18.24
CA GLY A 508 -5.03 12.33 16.84
C GLY A 508 -3.99 13.41 16.66
N LEU A 509 -2.82 13.03 16.15
CA LEU A 509 -1.61 13.87 16.19
C LEU A 509 -1.78 15.21 15.50
N MET A 510 -2.50 15.23 14.38
CA MET A 510 -2.66 16.39 13.53
C MET A 510 -3.81 16.17 12.56
N ASN A 511 -4.79 17.07 12.54
CA ASN A 511 -5.80 17.06 11.50
C ASN A 511 -5.22 17.43 10.14
N GLU A 512 -5.57 16.66 9.11
CA GLU A 512 -5.35 16.96 7.69
C GLU A 512 -4.04 17.67 7.34
N PRO A 513 -2.87 17.05 7.61
CA PRO A 513 -1.61 17.54 7.06
C PRO A 513 -1.73 17.78 5.56
N HIS A 514 -1.27 18.96 5.11
CA HIS A 514 -1.36 19.31 3.71
C HIS A 514 -0.27 20.27 3.25
N THR A 515 0.13 20.12 1.99
CA THR A 515 1.21 20.90 1.36
C THR A 515 2.47 20.87 2.23
N THR A 516 2.78 19.70 2.80
CA THR A 516 3.83 19.56 3.82
C THR A 516 5.23 19.47 3.22
N ASN A 517 5.31 19.38 1.88
CA ASN A 517 6.54 19.16 1.11
C ASN A 517 7.32 17.91 1.58
N GLY A 518 6.58 16.88 2.00
CA GLY A 518 7.12 15.59 2.45
C GLY A 518 7.77 15.62 3.83
N LYS A 519 7.57 16.69 4.62
CA LYS A 519 8.16 16.85 5.96
C LYS A 519 7.31 16.27 7.09
N TRP A 520 6.02 16.02 6.85
CA TRP A 520 5.11 15.47 7.85
C TRP A 520 5.58 14.17 8.52
N PRO A 521 6.14 13.17 7.81
CA PRO A 521 6.54 11.91 8.44
C PRO A 521 7.52 12.05 9.61
N ALA A 522 8.47 12.98 9.53
CA ALA A 522 9.42 13.22 10.62
C ALA A 522 8.74 13.83 11.85
N ALA A 523 7.77 14.74 11.65
CA ALA A 523 7.00 15.34 12.73
C ALA A 523 6.07 14.33 13.41
N ALA A 524 5.36 13.51 12.62
CA ALA A 524 4.50 12.44 13.12
C ALA A 524 5.29 11.45 13.99
N LEU A 525 6.44 10.99 13.50
CA LEU A 525 7.33 10.08 14.23
C LEU A 525 7.81 10.67 15.56
N ALA A 526 8.24 11.94 15.56
CA ALA A 526 8.73 12.61 16.75
C ALA A 526 7.64 12.76 17.82
N ALA A 527 6.44 13.22 17.44
CA ALA A 527 5.32 13.33 18.36
C ALA A 527 4.85 11.97 18.88
N ALA A 528 4.76 10.96 18.02
CA ALA A 528 4.38 9.60 18.43
C ALA A 528 5.36 9.00 19.44
N LYS A 529 6.67 9.12 19.21
CA LYS A 529 7.71 8.69 20.17
C LYS A 529 7.64 9.47 21.48
N SER A 530 7.37 10.78 21.40
CA SER A 530 7.21 11.63 22.58
C SER A 530 6.04 11.19 23.46
N ILE A 531 4.87 10.93 22.86
CA ILE A 531 3.72 10.38 23.58
C ILE A 531 4.06 9.03 24.19
N ARG A 532 4.74 8.14 23.44
CA ARG A 532 5.10 6.79 23.92
C ARG A 532 6.08 6.78 25.09
N SER A 533 6.79 7.88 25.34
CA SER A 533 7.59 8.04 26.56
C SER A 533 6.75 8.27 27.83
N ILE A 534 5.46 8.63 27.66
CA ILE A 534 4.51 8.93 28.74
C ILE A 534 3.41 7.88 28.81
N ASP A 535 2.87 7.48 27.66
CA ASP A 535 1.70 6.62 27.54
C ASP A 535 1.97 5.45 26.59
N SER A 536 2.02 4.24 27.16
CA SER A 536 2.28 3.00 26.43
C SER A 536 1.01 2.28 25.95
N GLN A 537 -0.18 2.76 26.33
CA GLN A 537 -1.43 2.01 26.19
C GLN A 537 -2.34 2.60 25.11
N HIS A 538 -2.65 3.90 25.18
CA HIS A 538 -3.66 4.51 24.30
C HIS A 538 -3.18 4.64 22.86
N TRP A 539 -4.12 4.70 21.92
CA TRP A 539 -3.79 4.81 20.50
C TRP A 539 -3.04 6.12 20.19
N VAL A 540 -2.02 6.04 19.34
CA VAL A 540 -1.49 7.22 18.64
C VAL A 540 -1.97 7.14 17.20
N ILE A 541 -2.67 8.18 16.78
CA ILE A 541 -3.47 8.20 15.55
C ILE A 541 -2.82 9.17 14.56
N ILE A 542 -2.46 8.67 13.39
CA ILE A 542 -1.57 9.34 12.43
C ILE A 542 -2.31 9.62 11.13
N ALA A 543 -2.69 10.89 10.93
CA ALA A 543 -3.21 11.37 9.67
C ALA A 543 -2.16 11.37 8.54
N GLY A 544 -2.62 11.46 7.29
CA GLY A 544 -1.79 11.55 6.09
C GLY A 544 -1.66 12.97 5.53
N ASP A 545 -0.64 13.18 4.70
CA ASP A 545 -0.59 14.34 3.80
C ASP A 545 -1.74 14.28 2.78
N ARG A 546 -1.96 15.41 2.11
CA ARG A 546 -3.09 15.68 1.23
C ARG A 546 -4.43 15.51 1.94
N TRP A 547 -4.62 16.30 2.99
CA TRP A 547 -5.88 16.38 3.75
C TRP A 547 -6.33 14.99 4.22
N SER A 548 -5.35 14.15 4.57
CA SER A 548 -5.58 12.76 4.96
C SER A 548 -6.43 11.92 3.99
N SER A 549 -6.49 12.26 2.70
CA SER A 549 -7.46 11.67 1.78
C SER A 549 -7.31 10.15 1.64
N ALA A 550 -8.38 9.40 1.96
CA ALA A 550 -8.40 7.93 1.87
C ALA A 550 -8.12 7.43 0.43
N PHE A 551 -8.77 8.03 -0.57
CA PHE A 551 -8.62 7.61 -1.96
C PHE A 551 -7.20 7.82 -2.49
N HIS A 552 -6.57 8.93 -2.10
CA HIS A 552 -5.23 9.30 -2.58
C HIS A 552 -4.10 8.75 -1.70
N TRP A 553 -4.43 8.03 -0.62
CA TRP A 553 -3.47 7.61 0.40
C TRP A 553 -2.20 6.96 -0.15
N PRO A 554 -2.27 5.99 -1.09
CA PRO A 554 -1.07 5.30 -1.58
C PRO A 554 -0.09 6.23 -2.32
N SER A 555 -0.55 7.36 -2.84
CA SER A 555 0.27 8.30 -3.61
C SER A 555 1.07 9.27 -2.74
N TYR A 556 0.60 9.59 -1.53
CA TYR A 556 1.19 10.64 -0.69
C TYR A 556 1.83 10.11 0.59
N ASN A 557 1.34 8.98 1.12
CA ASN A 557 1.57 8.62 2.52
C ASN A 557 2.52 7.43 2.74
N THR A 558 3.12 6.88 1.68
CA THR A 558 4.02 5.71 1.78
C THR A 558 5.28 5.95 2.62
N ARG A 559 5.70 7.22 2.80
CA ARG A 559 6.84 7.58 3.65
C ARG A 559 6.52 7.60 5.15
N LEU A 560 5.25 7.61 5.56
CA LEU A 560 4.88 7.57 6.98
C LEU A 560 5.36 6.28 7.67
N VAL A 561 5.55 5.22 6.89
CA VAL A 561 5.89 3.89 7.37
C VAL A 561 7.30 3.47 6.97
N SER A 562 8.15 4.42 6.56
CA SER A 562 9.55 4.12 6.20
C SER A 562 10.33 3.66 7.44
N ASP A 563 10.16 4.35 8.57
CA ASP A 563 10.72 3.96 9.86
C ASP A 563 9.99 2.69 10.38
N PRO A 564 10.71 1.61 10.73
CA PRO A 564 10.12 0.41 11.31
C PRO A 564 9.29 0.66 12.57
N TRP A 565 9.64 1.68 13.36
CA TRP A 565 8.89 2.07 14.57
C TRP A 565 7.44 2.43 14.25
N MET A 566 7.18 3.04 13.08
CA MET A 566 5.83 3.40 12.62
C MET A 566 4.99 2.19 12.15
N ARG A 567 5.56 0.98 12.18
CA ARG A 567 4.89 -0.27 11.78
C ARG A 567 4.88 -1.32 12.89
N ASP A 568 5.51 -1.04 14.02
CA ASP A 568 5.54 -1.98 15.13
C ASP A 568 4.16 -2.04 15.81
N ALA A 569 3.55 -3.21 15.80
CA ALA A 569 2.25 -3.45 16.41
C ALA A 569 2.23 -3.18 17.93
N LYS A 570 3.40 -3.20 18.60
CA LYS A 570 3.55 -2.87 20.02
C LYS A 570 3.41 -1.38 20.32
N ASN A 571 3.54 -0.53 19.30
CA ASN A 571 3.45 0.92 19.48
C ASN A 571 2.00 1.43 19.44
N ASN A 572 0.97 0.55 19.36
CA ASN A 572 -0.45 0.91 19.35
C ASN A 572 -0.75 2.12 18.43
N LEU A 573 -0.42 1.96 17.15
CA LEU A 573 -0.62 3.00 16.13
C LEU A 573 -1.87 2.70 15.30
N MET A 574 -2.63 3.75 14.96
CA MET A 574 -3.67 3.71 13.93
C MET A 574 -3.40 4.80 12.89
N PHE A 575 -3.50 4.48 11.60
CA PHE A 575 -3.45 5.49 10.56
C PHE A 575 -4.87 6.01 10.31
N GLU A 576 -5.01 7.32 10.15
CA GLU A 576 -6.30 7.99 10.03
C GLU A 576 -6.45 8.58 8.64
N ALA A 577 -7.55 8.29 7.94
CA ALA A 577 -7.86 8.91 6.66
C ALA A 577 -9.24 9.58 6.68
N HIS A 578 -9.45 10.56 5.80
CA HIS A 578 -10.70 11.31 5.63
C HIS A 578 -11.33 11.02 4.27
N LEU A 579 -12.66 11.09 4.23
CA LEU A 579 -13.43 10.66 3.07
C LEU A 579 -14.77 11.40 2.96
N TYR A 580 -14.92 12.22 1.93
CA TYR A 580 -16.19 12.79 1.48
C TYR A 580 -16.54 12.28 0.07
N PHE A 581 -17.78 12.50 -0.39
CA PHE A 581 -18.30 11.92 -1.65
C PHE A 581 -18.36 12.91 -2.82
N ASP A 582 -18.33 14.21 -2.55
CA ASP A 582 -18.32 15.26 -3.55
C ASP A 582 -17.13 15.14 -4.52
N LYS A 583 -17.32 15.64 -5.73
CA LYS A 583 -16.41 15.45 -6.86
C LYS A 583 -14.95 15.82 -6.56
N ASP A 584 -14.71 16.82 -5.70
CA ASP A 584 -13.41 17.34 -5.31
C ASP A 584 -12.90 16.84 -3.95
N TYR A 585 -13.63 15.91 -3.32
CA TYR A 585 -13.27 15.22 -2.08
C TYR A 585 -13.24 16.12 -0.82
N SER A 586 -13.76 17.34 -0.89
CA SER A 586 -13.59 18.34 0.16
C SER A 586 -14.65 18.31 1.26
N GLY A 587 -15.80 17.67 1.02
CA GLY A 587 -16.95 17.73 1.92
C GLY A 587 -17.73 19.04 1.88
N TYR A 588 -17.52 19.88 0.85
CA TYR A 588 -18.30 21.11 0.67
C TYR A 588 -19.68 20.84 0.09
N TYR A 589 -19.83 19.80 -0.74
CA TYR A 589 -21.10 19.43 -1.37
C TYR A 589 -21.80 20.61 -2.08
N SER A 590 -21.02 21.40 -2.83
CA SER A 590 -21.48 22.63 -3.48
C SER A 590 -22.59 22.40 -4.52
N ASN A 591 -22.61 21.24 -5.17
CA ASN A 591 -23.69 20.83 -6.06
C ASN A 591 -24.80 20.09 -5.29
N ARG A 592 -25.88 20.81 -4.97
CA ARG A 592 -27.02 20.24 -4.22
C ARG A 592 -27.82 19.19 -4.99
N ASN A 593 -27.69 19.16 -6.32
CA ASN A 593 -28.41 18.25 -7.20
C ASN A 593 -27.58 17.02 -7.60
N GLU A 594 -26.37 16.88 -7.05
CA GLU A 594 -25.51 15.75 -7.35
C GLU A 594 -26.11 14.43 -6.81
N VAL A 595 -26.17 13.45 -7.70
CA VAL A 595 -26.56 12.08 -7.37
C VAL A 595 -25.30 11.24 -7.27
N TYR A 596 -25.05 10.70 -6.08
CA TYR A 596 -23.86 9.92 -5.79
C TYR A 596 -24.07 8.45 -6.12
N ASP A 597 -23.05 7.83 -6.70
CA ASP A 597 -22.98 6.37 -6.81
C ASP A 597 -23.04 5.76 -5.39
N PRO A 598 -23.95 4.81 -5.09
CA PRO A 598 -24.08 4.23 -3.76
C PRO A 598 -22.80 3.56 -3.24
N MET A 599 -21.86 3.18 -4.10
CA MET A 599 -20.59 2.58 -3.73
C MET A 599 -19.43 3.58 -3.70
N ILE A 600 -19.66 4.87 -3.95
CA ILE A 600 -18.58 5.88 -4.00
C ILE A 600 -17.75 5.92 -2.71
N GLY A 601 -18.39 5.75 -1.56
CA GLY A 601 -17.69 5.67 -0.27
C GLY A 601 -16.75 4.48 -0.20
N VAL A 602 -17.20 3.29 -0.62
CA VAL A 602 -16.39 2.07 -0.66
C VAL A 602 -15.23 2.23 -1.65
N VAL A 603 -15.51 2.77 -2.85
CA VAL A 603 -14.49 3.03 -3.88
C VAL A 603 -13.40 3.97 -3.34
N ARG A 604 -13.78 5.00 -2.58
CA ARG A 604 -12.83 5.97 -2.01
C ARG A 604 -12.09 5.43 -0.78
N ALA A 605 -12.67 4.52 -0.03
CA ALA A 605 -12.02 3.89 1.13
C ALA A 605 -11.02 2.79 0.73
N LYS A 606 -11.31 2.03 -0.33
CA LYS A 606 -10.57 0.84 -0.73
C LYS A 606 -9.05 1.04 -0.87
N PRO A 607 -8.52 2.11 -1.52
CA PRO A 607 -7.08 2.31 -1.62
C PRO A 607 -6.37 2.43 -0.26
N PHE A 608 -7.03 3.04 0.72
CA PHE A 608 -6.53 3.13 2.08
C PHE A 608 -6.56 1.77 2.79
N VAL A 609 -7.67 1.04 2.72
CA VAL A 609 -7.80 -0.30 3.31
C VAL A 609 -6.78 -1.29 2.73
N GLU A 610 -6.55 -1.26 1.42
CA GLU A 610 -5.55 -2.08 0.75
C GLU A 610 -4.13 -1.71 1.18
N TRP A 611 -3.84 -0.41 1.33
CA TRP A 611 -2.55 0.06 1.84
C TRP A 611 -2.30 -0.44 3.27
N LEU A 612 -3.29 -0.28 4.15
CA LEU A 612 -3.25 -0.77 5.53
C LEU A 612 -2.98 -2.29 5.57
N SER A 613 -3.71 -3.06 4.77
CA SER A 613 -3.53 -4.51 4.67
C SER A 613 -2.15 -4.90 4.15
N LYS A 614 -1.66 -4.20 3.11
CA LYS A 614 -0.33 -4.43 2.51
C LYS A 614 0.79 -4.25 3.52
N TYR A 615 0.68 -3.23 4.38
CA TYR A 615 1.71 -2.90 5.36
C TYR A 615 1.45 -3.50 6.74
N ARG A 616 0.35 -4.24 6.92
CA ARG A 616 -0.10 -4.79 8.21
C ARG A 616 -0.22 -3.67 9.25
N LEU A 617 -1.16 -2.76 9.02
CA LEU A 617 -1.38 -1.58 9.85
C LEU A 617 -2.86 -1.38 10.11
N ARG A 618 -3.17 -0.81 11.27
CA ARG A 618 -4.54 -0.50 11.71
C ARG A 618 -5.01 0.83 11.16
N GLY A 619 -6.30 0.92 10.86
CA GLY A 619 -6.92 2.08 10.23
C GLY A 619 -8.00 2.73 11.07
N PHE A 620 -8.28 3.98 10.76
CA PHE A 620 -9.38 4.79 11.29
C PHE A 620 -9.85 5.74 10.19
N ILE A 621 -11.17 5.93 10.04
CA ILE A 621 -11.73 7.01 9.19
C ILE A 621 -12.16 8.17 10.09
N GLY A 622 -11.30 9.18 10.22
CA GLY A 622 -11.50 10.32 11.13
C GLY A 622 -12.66 11.22 10.74
N GLU A 623 -12.93 11.34 9.44
CA GLU A 623 -14.03 12.13 8.93
C GLU A 623 -14.69 11.47 7.72
N HIS A 624 -16.02 11.42 7.78
CA HIS A 624 -16.92 11.26 6.65
C HIS A 624 -18.23 11.97 6.97
N GLY A 625 -18.92 12.48 5.95
CA GLY A 625 -20.16 13.23 6.17
C GLY A 625 -21.01 13.27 4.91
N ALA A 626 -22.34 13.35 5.09
CA ALA A 626 -23.31 13.42 4.00
C ALA A 626 -24.32 14.54 4.26
N PRO A 627 -24.65 15.37 3.26
CA PRO A 627 -25.62 16.43 3.45
C PRO A 627 -27.04 15.89 3.65
N ASP A 628 -27.81 16.54 4.53
CA ASP A 628 -29.18 16.14 4.89
C ASP A 628 -30.19 16.18 3.74
N PHE A 629 -29.85 16.85 2.63
CA PHE A 629 -30.69 17.00 1.45
C PHE A 629 -30.42 15.94 0.37
N SER A 630 -29.40 15.08 0.51
CA SER A 630 -29.03 14.10 -0.53
C SER A 630 -29.25 12.66 -0.07
N PRO A 631 -30.39 12.03 -0.47
CA PRO A 631 -30.64 10.62 -0.19
C PRO A 631 -29.57 9.68 -0.75
N SER A 632 -29.00 10.00 -1.93
CA SER A 632 -27.93 9.19 -2.54
C SER A 632 -26.62 9.21 -1.72
N ALA A 633 -26.26 10.37 -1.14
CA ALA A 633 -25.13 10.46 -0.22
C ALA A 633 -25.36 9.65 1.07
N VAL A 634 -26.57 9.69 1.62
CA VAL A 634 -26.93 8.89 2.81
C VAL A 634 -26.85 7.39 2.52
N ALA A 635 -27.30 6.95 1.33
CA ALA A 635 -27.15 5.56 0.89
C ALA A 635 -25.66 5.16 0.72
N ALA A 636 -24.83 6.07 0.19
CA ALA A 636 -23.39 5.86 0.10
C ALA A 636 -22.72 5.71 1.48
N THR A 637 -23.19 6.46 2.48
CA THR A 637 -22.76 6.31 3.89
C THR A 637 -23.10 4.92 4.44
N ASP A 638 -24.30 4.38 4.20
CA ASP A 638 -24.68 3.03 4.66
C ASP A 638 -23.75 1.96 4.09
N ASN A 639 -23.40 2.06 2.80
CA ASN A 639 -22.49 1.13 2.14
C ASN A 639 -21.04 1.30 2.62
N LEU A 640 -20.57 2.54 2.82
CA LEU A 640 -19.26 2.82 3.41
C LEU A 640 -19.14 2.17 4.80
N LEU A 641 -20.09 2.44 5.70
CA LEU A 641 -20.03 1.93 7.08
C LEU A 641 -20.12 0.41 7.13
N ARG A 642 -20.90 -0.22 6.24
CA ARG A 642 -20.91 -1.68 6.08
C ARG A 642 -19.51 -2.20 5.72
N TYR A 643 -18.86 -1.57 4.73
CA TYR A 643 -17.52 -1.96 4.29
C TYR A 643 -16.47 -1.76 5.39
N LEU A 644 -16.48 -0.61 6.08
CA LEU A 644 -15.57 -0.36 7.21
C LEU A 644 -15.79 -1.36 8.34
N GLY A 645 -17.05 -1.72 8.64
CA GLY A 645 -17.39 -2.74 9.62
C GLY A 645 -16.89 -4.14 9.24
N GLN A 646 -16.93 -4.52 7.95
CA GLN A 646 -16.34 -5.77 7.45
C GLN A 646 -14.82 -5.84 7.64
N HIS A 647 -14.16 -4.68 7.67
CA HIS A 647 -12.71 -4.56 7.86
C HIS A 647 -12.31 -4.16 9.30
N CYS A 648 -13.27 -4.05 10.21
CA CYS A 648 -13.07 -3.59 11.59
C CYS A 648 -12.34 -2.25 11.70
N ILE A 649 -12.63 -1.32 10.79
CA ILE A 649 -12.07 0.02 10.79
C ILE A 649 -13.08 0.96 11.47
N PRO A 650 -12.77 1.52 12.64
CA PRO A 650 -13.61 2.53 13.26
C PRO A 650 -13.69 3.80 12.42
N SER A 651 -14.77 4.57 12.60
CA SER A 651 -14.97 5.84 11.92
C SER A 651 -15.70 6.86 12.79
N THR A 652 -15.48 8.15 12.53
CA THR A 652 -16.23 9.26 13.15
C THR A 652 -16.92 10.12 12.10
N TYR A 653 -18.23 10.32 12.25
CA TYR A 653 -19.01 11.16 11.36
C TYR A 653 -18.70 12.65 11.60
N TRP A 654 -18.52 13.41 10.53
CA TRP A 654 -18.38 14.87 10.54
C TRP A 654 -19.73 15.52 10.18
N ALA A 655 -20.40 16.22 11.11
CA ALA A 655 -20.04 16.41 12.51
C ALA A 655 -21.27 16.55 13.40
N ALA A 656 -21.02 16.66 14.70
CA ALA A 656 -21.95 17.01 15.76
C ALA A 656 -21.33 18.11 16.63
N GLY A 657 -22.09 18.59 17.61
CA GLY A 657 -21.65 19.58 18.59
C GLY A 657 -22.43 20.89 18.54
N PRO A 658 -22.10 21.83 19.45
CA PRO A 658 -22.72 23.15 19.47
C PRO A 658 -22.32 24.03 18.27
N TRP A 659 -23.10 25.08 18.03
CA TRP A 659 -22.80 26.20 17.11
C TRP A 659 -22.73 25.88 15.60
N TRP A 660 -23.25 24.74 15.17
CA TRP A 660 -23.35 24.39 13.74
C TRP A 660 -24.49 25.09 12.98
N ASN A 661 -25.40 25.79 13.67
CA ASN A 661 -26.63 26.35 13.10
C ASN A 661 -27.38 25.29 12.28
N ASP A 662 -27.62 25.51 10.99
CA ASP A 662 -28.29 24.57 10.08
C ASP A 662 -27.33 24.00 9.02
N TYR A 663 -26.05 23.85 9.36
CA TYR A 663 -25.05 23.24 8.49
C TYR A 663 -25.51 21.84 8.02
N ALA A 664 -25.47 21.62 6.70
CA ALA A 664 -26.13 20.47 6.06
C ALA A 664 -25.58 19.10 6.52
N LEU A 665 -24.31 19.03 6.93
CA LEU A 665 -23.70 17.81 7.43
C LEU A 665 -23.87 17.64 8.95
N SER A 666 -24.22 18.70 9.69
CA SER A 666 -24.33 18.62 11.15
C SER A 666 -25.43 17.67 11.59
N LEU A 667 -25.17 16.86 12.62
CA LEU A 667 -26.19 16.07 13.31
C LEU A 667 -27.00 16.90 14.32
N ASP A 668 -26.50 18.08 14.68
CA ASP A 668 -27.12 19.00 15.63
C ASP A 668 -27.53 20.29 14.90
N VAL A 669 -28.84 20.52 14.81
CA VAL A 669 -29.39 21.71 14.15
C VAL A 669 -30.39 22.45 14.99
N LYS A 670 -30.41 23.77 14.80
CA LYS A 670 -31.24 24.67 15.60
C LYS A 670 -32.73 24.50 15.29
N ASN A 671 -33.06 24.23 14.04
CA ASN A 671 -34.45 24.12 13.56
C ASN A 671 -35.13 22.77 13.88
N GLY A 672 -34.43 21.82 14.51
CA GLY A 672 -34.96 20.49 14.82
C GLY A 672 -35.23 19.60 13.59
N LYS A 673 -34.75 19.99 12.40
CA LYS A 673 -34.97 19.24 11.15
C LYS A 673 -34.45 17.79 11.29
N PRO A 674 -35.20 16.78 10.82
CA PRO A 674 -34.75 15.40 10.83
C PRO A 674 -33.37 15.21 10.22
N ARG A 675 -32.56 14.36 10.84
CA ARG A 675 -31.20 14.02 10.39
C ARG A 675 -31.17 12.62 9.78
N PRO A 676 -31.27 12.46 8.44
CA PRO A 676 -31.34 11.15 7.79
C PRO A 676 -30.07 10.32 7.96
N GLN A 677 -28.97 10.94 8.39
CA GLN A 677 -27.71 10.27 8.69
C GLN A 677 -27.79 9.46 10.00
N LEU A 678 -28.55 9.94 11.00
CA LEU A 678 -28.59 9.33 12.33
C LEU A 678 -29.04 7.86 12.32
N PRO A 679 -30.15 7.47 11.65
CA PRO A 679 -30.57 6.06 11.61
C PRO A 679 -29.50 5.14 11.01
N VAL A 680 -28.80 5.60 9.98
CA VAL A 680 -27.71 4.85 9.34
C VAL A 680 -26.54 4.68 10.32
N LEU A 681 -26.13 5.75 11.00
CA LEU A 681 -25.05 5.69 12.00
C LEU A 681 -25.40 4.75 13.16
N GLN A 682 -26.61 4.84 13.69
CA GLN A 682 -27.09 3.99 14.80
C GLN A 682 -27.13 2.51 14.42
N LYS A 683 -27.63 2.19 13.21
CA LYS A 683 -27.63 0.84 12.65
C LYS A 683 -26.24 0.20 12.68
N HIS A 684 -25.21 0.93 12.25
CA HIS A 684 -23.83 0.40 12.20
C HIS A 684 -23.10 0.48 13.55
N ALA A 685 -23.47 1.42 14.43
CA ALA A 685 -22.93 1.49 15.81
C ALA A 685 -23.33 0.28 16.68
N ALA A 686 -24.43 -0.38 16.33
CA ALA A 686 -24.88 -1.63 16.95
C ALA A 686 -24.00 -2.84 16.61
N ASN A 687 -23.14 -2.75 15.58
CA ASN A 687 -22.22 -3.82 15.22
C ASN A 687 -21.12 -3.97 16.28
N LYS A 688 -21.09 -5.14 16.95
CA LYS A 688 -20.08 -5.52 17.95
C LYS A 688 -19.21 -6.70 17.50
N ALA A 689 -19.18 -7.02 16.20
CA ALA A 689 -18.49 -8.20 15.69
C ALA A 689 -16.96 -8.12 15.74
N CYS A 690 -16.39 -6.91 15.86
CA CYS A 690 -14.96 -6.70 15.83
C CYS A 690 -14.32 -6.82 17.20
N GLY A 691 -13.38 -7.78 17.35
CA GLY A 691 -12.57 -7.95 18.56
C GLY A 691 -11.26 -7.15 18.57
N ALA A 692 -10.84 -6.61 17.42
CA ALA A 692 -9.66 -5.76 17.28
C ALA A 692 -9.89 -4.74 16.17
N VAL A 693 -9.24 -3.57 16.26
CA VAL A 693 -9.20 -2.60 15.15
C VAL A 693 -8.37 -3.20 14.03
N GLY A 694 -8.95 -3.30 12.85
CA GLY A 694 -8.27 -3.71 11.62
C GLY A 694 -7.76 -2.50 10.84
N PRO A 695 -7.00 -2.72 9.77
CA PRO A 695 -6.38 -3.98 9.36
C PRO A 695 -5.17 -4.35 10.22
N LEU A 696 -4.78 -5.62 10.18
CA LEU A 696 -3.44 -6.12 10.49
C LEU A 696 -3.32 -7.48 9.81
#